data_AF-A0A0L9U5D7-F1
#
_entry.id   AF-A0A0L9U5D7-F1
#
_cell.length_a   1.000
_cell.length_b   1.000
_cell.length_c   1.000
_cell.angle_alpha   90.00
_cell.angle_beta   90.00
_cell.angle_gamma   90.00
#
_symmetry.space_group_name_H-M   'P 1'
#
loop_
_entity.id
_entity.type
_entity.pdbx_description
1 polymer ?
#
loop_
_entity_poly.entity_id
_entity_poly.type
_entity_poly.pdbx_seq_one_letter_code
_entity_poly.pdbx_strand_id
1 'polypeptide(L)'
;MVATGNSLALTRDIQEEQIVPARYRQEFRTIAWEQVHLRSIYPFQYFSIRASLIPFIEHNDANRALMSSNMQRQAVPLSESEKCIVGTGLECQVALDSGVSAIAEHEGNIVYTDTDRIFLFVNGDTLSIPLTIYQRSNKNTCMHQKPQVHRGKCIKKGQILADGAATVGGELALGKNVLVAYMPWEGYNSEDAVLISERLVYEDIFTSFHIRKYEIQTHMTSYGSERITNKIPHLEAKLLRNLDKNGIVILGSWVETGDVLVGKLTPQMAKESSYSPEDRLLRAILGIQVSTSKETCLKLPTGGRSRVIDVRWIQKKGGSSYNPETIRISILQKREIKVGDKVAGRHGNKGIVSKILSRQDMPYLQDGGPVDMVFNPLGVPSRMNVGQIFECSLGLSGGMLDRHYRITPFDERYEQEASRKLVFSELYEASKQTSNPWIFEPEYPGKSKIFDGRTGNSFKQPAIMGKTYILKLIHQVDDKIHGRSSGHYALVTQQPLRGRSKQGGQRVGEMEVWALEGFGVAHILQEMLTYKSDHIKTRQEVLGTTIIGGTIPKPTDAPESFRLLVRELRSLAMELNHFLISEKNFRIHRKEQTHMTSYGSERITNKIPHLEAKLLRNLDKNGIVILGSWVETGDVLVGKLTPQMAKESSYSPEDRLLRAILGIQVSTSKETCLKLPTGGRGRVIDVRWIQKKGGSSYNPETIRISILQKREIKVGDKVAGRHGNKGIVSKILSRQDMPYLQDGGPVDMVFNPLGVPSRMNVGQIFECSLGLSGGMLDRHYRITPFDERYEQEASRKLVFSELYEASKQTSNPWIFEPEYPGKSKIFDGRTGNSFKQPAIMGKTYILKLIHQVFFLIEARKES
;
A
#
# COMPACT_ATOMS: atom_id res chain seq x y z
N MET A 1 28.70 5.97 -32.36
CA MET A 1 27.41 6.71 -32.40
C MET A 1 26.33 5.77 -32.88
N VAL A 2 25.15 5.79 -32.26
CA VAL A 2 24.04 4.87 -32.64
C VAL A 2 22.93 5.68 -33.32
N ALA A 3 22.67 5.43 -34.61
CA ALA A 3 21.54 6.03 -35.30
C ALA A 3 20.20 5.47 -34.78
N THR A 4 19.25 6.37 -34.53
CA THR A 4 17.91 6.05 -34.02
C THR A 4 16.87 5.88 -35.14
N GLY A 5 17.15 6.40 -36.34
CA GLY A 5 16.31 6.23 -37.53
C GLY A 5 16.67 5.01 -38.38
N ASN A 6 15.67 4.49 -39.09
CA ASN A 6 15.86 3.62 -40.25
C ASN A 6 15.32 4.40 -41.45
N SER A 7 16.15 5.14 -42.17
CA SER A 7 15.80 5.43 -43.57
C SER A 7 16.01 4.12 -44.32
N LEU A 8 14.93 3.37 -44.52
CA LEU A 8 14.88 2.38 -45.58
C LEU A 8 14.69 3.19 -46.86
N ALA A 9 15.80 3.56 -47.50
CA ALA A 9 15.80 3.98 -48.90
C ALA A 9 15.38 2.76 -49.75
N LEU A 10 14.08 2.50 -49.83
CA LEU A 10 13.50 1.49 -50.72
C LEU A 10 13.40 2.02 -52.16
N THR A 11 13.54 3.33 -52.36
CA THR A 11 13.63 3.99 -53.66
C THR A 11 15.00 4.67 -53.78
N ARG A 12 15.79 4.28 -54.79
CA ARG A 12 17.11 4.87 -55.10
C ARG A 12 17.05 6.36 -55.50
N ASP A 13 15.85 6.91 -55.69
CA ASP A 13 15.63 8.22 -56.30
C ASP A 13 15.30 9.34 -55.31
N ILE A 14 15.24 9.06 -54.00
CA ILE A 14 14.97 10.10 -52.98
C ILE A 14 16.27 10.41 -52.22
N GLN A 15 16.94 11.49 -52.65
CA GLN A 15 18.17 12.03 -52.08
C GLN A 15 17.93 12.95 -50.86
N GLU A 16 16.93 12.67 -50.02
CA GLU A 16 16.55 13.55 -48.92
C GLU A 16 16.61 12.83 -47.56
N GLU A 17 17.83 12.79 -47.01
CA GLU A 17 18.18 13.21 -45.64
C GLU A 17 19.62 12.76 -45.32
N GLN A 18 20.61 13.64 -45.56
CA GLN A 18 22.00 13.40 -45.17
C GLN A 18 22.21 13.40 -43.64
N ILE A 19 21.22 13.85 -42.88
CA ILE A 19 21.31 14.08 -41.43
C ILE A 19 20.35 13.14 -40.71
N VAL A 20 20.87 12.34 -39.78
CA VAL A 20 20.09 11.37 -39.01
C VAL A 20 20.22 11.63 -37.51
N PRO A 21 19.12 11.53 -36.73
CA PRO A 21 19.19 11.60 -35.29
C PRO A 21 19.96 10.38 -34.75
N ALA A 22 21.05 10.65 -34.06
CA ALA A 22 21.89 9.66 -33.42
C ALA A 22 22.08 9.96 -31.94
N ARG A 23 22.26 8.89 -31.16
CA ARG A 23 22.58 8.99 -29.74
C ARG A 23 24.08 8.86 -29.55
N TYR A 24 24.68 9.84 -28.87
CA TYR A 24 26.08 9.82 -28.45
C TYR A 24 26.20 10.23 -26.99
N ARG A 25 26.78 9.36 -26.13
CA ARG A 25 26.94 9.61 -24.69
C ARG A 25 25.65 10.11 -24.01
N GLN A 26 24.52 9.47 -24.32
CA GLN A 26 23.17 9.81 -23.85
C GLN A 26 22.53 11.09 -24.43
N GLU A 27 23.26 11.91 -25.18
CA GLU A 27 22.71 13.06 -25.90
C GLU A 27 22.16 12.66 -27.26
N PHE A 28 21.05 13.29 -27.67
CA PHE A 28 20.53 13.22 -29.03
C PHE A 28 21.22 14.31 -29.87
N ARG A 29 21.88 13.89 -30.95
CA ARG A 29 22.54 14.76 -31.91
C ARG A 29 22.10 14.41 -33.32
N THR A 30 21.89 15.40 -34.15
CA THR A 30 21.71 15.23 -35.59
C THR A 30 23.09 15.18 -36.24
N ILE A 31 23.44 14.04 -36.84
CA ILE A 31 24.76 13.83 -37.47
C ILE A 31 24.62 13.38 -38.91
N ALA A 32 25.66 13.59 -39.71
CA ALA A 32 25.70 13.06 -41.06
C ALA A 32 25.68 11.52 -41.06
N TRP A 33 25.00 10.90 -42.03
CA TRP A 33 24.89 9.44 -42.13
C TRP A 33 26.26 8.73 -42.13
N GLU A 34 27.25 9.32 -42.79
CA GLU A 34 28.64 8.83 -42.88
C GLU A 34 29.33 8.70 -41.51
N GLN A 35 28.91 9.48 -40.51
CA GLN A 35 29.49 9.47 -39.18
C GLN A 35 28.81 8.44 -38.25
N VAL A 36 27.76 7.76 -38.72
CA VAL A 36 27.05 6.73 -37.94
C VAL A 36 27.89 5.45 -37.90
N HIS A 37 28.19 4.96 -36.69
CA HIS A 37 28.98 3.74 -36.52
C HIS A 37 28.11 2.49 -36.32
N LEU A 38 26.97 2.66 -35.66
CA LEU A 38 26.05 1.59 -35.30
C LEU A 38 24.61 2.05 -35.55
N ARG A 39 23.71 1.10 -35.79
CA ARG A 39 22.29 1.35 -36.05
C ARG A 39 21.43 0.51 -35.11
N SER A 40 20.30 1.08 -34.67
CA SER A 40 19.28 0.32 -33.94
C SER A 40 18.60 -0.69 -34.87
N ILE A 41 18.44 -1.95 -34.42
CA ILE A 41 17.89 -3.01 -35.27
C ILE A 41 16.35 -2.94 -35.25
N TYR A 42 15.76 -3.05 -34.06
CA TYR A 42 14.31 -3.05 -33.85
C TYR A 42 13.89 -2.06 -32.76
N PRO A 43 12.74 -1.38 -32.90
CA PRO A 43 12.19 -0.51 -31.86
C PRO A 43 11.98 -1.24 -30.52
N PHE A 44 11.64 -2.53 -30.55
CA PHE A 44 11.36 -3.31 -29.34
C PHE A 44 12.58 -3.53 -28.45
N GLN A 45 13.80 -3.33 -28.96
CA GLN A 45 15.03 -3.51 -28.18
C GLN A 45 15.09 -2.58 -26.96
N TYR A 46 14.42 -1.43 -27.02
CA TYR A 46 14.36 -0.48 -25.92
C TYR A 46 13.33 -0.86 -24.83
N PHE A 47 12.44 -1.81 -25.12
CA PHE A 47 11.30 -2.13 -24.28
C PHE A 47 11.39 -3.55 -23.73
N SER A 48 10.79 -3.76 -22.56
CA SER A 48 10.54 -5.12 -22.08
C SER A 48 9.52 -5.82 -22.98
N ILE A 49 9.61 -7.14 -23.11
CA ILE A 49 8.66 -7.98 -23.85
C ILE A 49 7.19 -7.58 -23.58
N ARG A 50 6.83 -7.32 -22.33
CA ARG A 50 5.45 -6.96 -21.93
C ARG A 50 4.98 -5.60 -22.43
N ALA A 51 5.89 -4.63 -22.49
CA ALA A 51 5.59 -3.34 -23.07
C ALA A 51 5.46 -3.49 -24.59
N SER A 52 6.30 -4.32 -25.21
CA SER A 52 6.24 -4.60 -26.64
C SER A 52 5.00 -5.40 -27.10
N LEU A 53 4.20 -5.94 -26.17
CA LEU A 53 2.89 -6.58 -26.45
C LEU A 53 1.73 -5.58 -26.50
N ILE A 54 2.00 -4.29 -26.27
CA ILE A 54 1.00 -3.23 -26.33
C ILE A 54 1.01 -2.67 -27.76
N PRO A 55 -0.09 -2.82 -28.54
CA PRO A 55 -0.19 -2.16 -29.84
C PRO A 55 -0.28 -0.65 -29.64
N PHE A 56 0.12 0.13 -30.64
CA PHE A 56 0.02 1.60 -30.60
C PHE A 56 0.63 2.22 -29.33
N ILE A 57 1.76 1.71 -28.86
CA ILE A 57 2.35 2.15 -27.58
C ILE A 57 2.85 3.60 -27.64
N GLU A 58 3.25 4.07 -28.82
CA GLU A 58 3.65 5.44 -29.09
C GLU A 58 2.54 6.47 -28.78
N HIS A 59 1.28 6.03 -28.84
CA HIS A 59 0.09 6.83 -28.51
C HIS A 59 -0.31 6.79 -27.03
N ASN A 60 0.53 6.20 -26.18
CA ASN A 60 0.27 6.07 -24.75
C ASN A 60 1.33 6.80 -23.91
N ASP A 61 0.89 7.50 -22.86
CA ASP A 61 1.79 7.99 -21.82
C ASP A 61 2.59 6.85 -21.18
N ALA A 62 3.86 7.12 -20.86
CA ALA A 62 4.78 6.13 -20.31
C ALA A 62 4.28 5.52 -18.99
N ASN A 63 3.62 6.30 -18.13
CA ASN A 63 3.09 5.77 -16.87
C ASN A 63 1.94 4.80 -17.13
N ARG A 64 1.12 5.04 -18.16
CA ARG A 64 0.03 4.14 -18.55
C ARG A 64 0.56 2.87 -19.20
N ALA A 65 1.55 2.97 -20.08
CA ALA A 65 2.22 1.81 -20.64
C ALA A 65 2.85 0.92 -19.55
N LEU A 66 3.45 1.52 -18.50
CA LEU A 66 3.96 0.79 -17.34
C LEU A 66 2.83 0.05 -16.60
N MET A 67 1.70 0.71 -16.38
CA MET A 67 0.54 0.07 -15.75
C MET A 67 0.02 -1.10 -16.60
N SER A 68 -0.08 -0.95 -17.92
CA SER A 68 -0.46 -2.02 -18.85
C SER A 68 0.43 -3.26 -18.75
N SER A 69 1.75 -3.04 -18.81
CA SER A 69 2.74 -4.12 -18.70
C SER A 69 2.58 -4.90 -17.38
N ASN A 70 2.20 -4.21 -16.30
CA ASN A 70 1.90 -4.84 -15.02
C ASN A 70 0.55 -5.57 -14.99
N MET A 71 -0.47 -5.04 -15.67
CA MET A 71 -1.81 -5.64 -15.71
C MET A 71 -1.83 -6.94 -16.53
N GLN A 72 -1.06 -7.04 -17.61
CA GLN A 72 -0.92 -8.29 -18.37
C GLN A 72 -0.42 -9.46 -17.48
N ARG A 73 0.49 -9.22 -16.52
CA ARG A 73 0.91 -10.23 -15.53
C ARG A 73 -0.18 -10.66 -14.53
N GLN A 74 -1.20 -9.84 -14.40
CA GLN A 74 -2.32 -10.05 -13.49
C GLN A 74 -3.51 -10.68 -14.20
N ALA A 75 -3.44 -10.86 -15.52
CA ALA A 75 -4.47 -11.53 -16.30
C ALA A 75 -4.65 -12.98 -15.82
N VAL A 76 -5.89 -13.43 -15.78
CA VAL A 76 -6.27 -14.79 -15.39
C VAL A 76 -6.55 -15.59 -16.65
N PRO A 77 -6.04 -16.82 -16.78
CA PRO A 77 -6.45 -17.73 -17.85
C PRO A 77 -7.96 -17.96 -17.82
N LEU A 78 -8.61 -17.66 -18.94
CA LEU A 78 -10.04 -17.86 -19.12
C LEU A 78 -10.31 -19.34 -19.49
N SER A 79 -11.56 -19.79 -19.30
CA SER A 79 -12.01 -21.12 -19.71
C SER A 79 -11.82 -21.33 -21.21
N GLU A 80 -12.21 -20.30 -21.96
CA GLU A 80 -11.97 -20.15 -23.37
C GLU A 80 -11.11 -18.90 -23.56
N SER A 81 -9.94 -19.06 -24.15
CA SER A 81 -9.08 -17.95 -24.54
C SER A 81 -9.32 -17.61 -26.01
N GLU A 82 -8.99 -16.38 -26.41
CA GLU A 82 -9.11 -15.92 -27.79
C GLU A 82 -7.88 -15.10 -28.20
N LYS A 83 -7.45 -15.27 -29.45
CA LYS A 83 -6.35 -14.50 -30.04
C LYS A 83 -6.75 -13.04 -30.16
N CYS A 84 -5.82 -12.11 -29.91
CA CYS A 84 -6.10 -10.70 -30.16
C CYS A 84 -6.25 -10.42 -31.67
N ILE A 85 -7.27 -9.63 -32.03
CA ILE A 85 -7.46 -9.16 -33.40
C ILE A 85 -6.29 -8.25 -33.78
N VAL A 86 -6.01 -7.25 -32.96
CA VAL A 86 -4.86 -6.35 -33.09
C VAL A 86 -3.74 -6.85 -32.19
N GLY A 87 -2.61 -7.27 -32.75
CA GLY A 87 -1.44 -7.74 -31.98
C GLY A 87 -0.18 -6.99 -32.39
N THR A 88 0.97 -7.32 -31.78
CA THR A 88 2.27 -6.75 -32.17
C THR A 88 3.17 -7.70 -32.95
N GLY A 89 2.78 -8.98 -33.03
CA GLY A 89 3.55 -10.04 -33.69
C GLY A 89 4.46 -10.80 -32.74
N LEU A 90 4.66 -10.32 -31.51
CA LEU A 90 5.47 -10.97 -30.49
C LEU A 90 4.70 -12.04 -29.71
N GLU A 91 3.37 -12.10 -29.83
CA GLU A 91 2.51 -13.01 -29.09
C GLU A 91 2.88 -14.48 -29.28
N CYS A 92 3.27 -14.85 -30.51
CA CYS A 92 3.68 -16.22 -30.86
C CYS A 92 5.01 -16.60 -30.20
N GLN A 93 6.02 -15.73 -30.32
CA GLN A 93 7.34 -15.94 -29.71
C GLN A 93 7.24 -16.04 -28.18
N VAL A 94 6.43 -15.16 -27.57
CA VAL A 94 6.24 -15.18 -26.11
C VAL A 94 5.55 -16.47 -25.64
N ALA A 95 4.57 -16.97 -26.39
CA ALA A 95 3.92 -18.24 -26.06
C ALA A 95 4.89 -19.42 -26.16
N LEU A 96 5.72 -19.48 -27.21
CA LEU A 96 6.74 -20.52 -27.38
C LEU A 96 7.79 -20.48 -26.26
N ASP A 97 8.37 -19.30 -26.00
CA ASP A 97 9.44 -19.12 -25.01
C ASP A 97 8.94 -19.31 -23.56
N SER A 98 7.63 -19.22 -23.33
CA SER A 98 7.04 -19.44 -22.01
C SER A 98 7.07 -20.91 -21.56
N GLY A 99 7.20 -21.86 -22.51
CA GLY A 99 7.18 -23.30 -22.21
C GLY A 99 5.82 -23.83 -21.73
N VAL A 100 4.74 -23.07 -21.88
CA VAL A 100 3.40 -23.50 -21.42
C VAL A 100 2.70 -24.40 -22.46
N SER A 101 2.97 -24.20 -23.75
CA SER A 101 2.45 -25.04 -24.83
C SER A 101 3.33 -26.28 -25.04
N ALA A 102 2.73 -27.40 -25.42
CA ALA A 102 3.48 -28.61 -25.78
C ALA A 102 3.97 -28.51 -27.23
N ILE A 103 5.26 -28.70 -27.46
CA ILE A 103 5.92 -28.58 -28.77
C ILE A 103 6.46 -29.95 -29.19
N ALA A 104 6.44 -30.24 -30.49
CA ALA A 104 7.04 -31.45 -31.05
C ALA A 104 8.56 -31.33 -31.14
N GLU A 105 9.30 -32.16 -30.39
CA GLU A 105 10.77 -32.22 -30.46
C GLU A 105 11.29 -32.92 -31.71
N HIS A 106 10.50 -33.85 -32.24
CA HIS A 106 10.81 -34.67 -33.40
C HIS A 106 9.69 -34.56 -34.45
N GLU A 107 10.06 -34.74 -35.71
CA GLU A 107 9.10 -34.89 -36.80
C GLU A 107 8.48 -36.30 -36.77
N GLY A 108 7.18 -36.40 -37.01
CA GLY A 108 6.48 -37.67 -36.93
C GLY A 108 4.98 -37.57 -37.16
N ASN A 109 4.31 -38.72 -37.18
CA ASN A 109 2.87 -38.82 -37.41
C ASN A 109 2.12 -39.06 -36.10
N ILE A 110 0.99 -38.38 -35.90
CA ILE A 110 0.18 -38.60 -34.70
C ILE A 110 -0.60 -39.91 -34.82
N VAL A 111 -0.31 -40.85 -33.93
CA VAL A 111 -1.00 -42.14 -33.87
C VAL A 111 -2.38 -41.97 -33.27
N TYR A 112 -2.45 -41.36 -32.09
CA TYR A 112 -3.68 -41.04 -31.38
C TYR A 112 -3.43 -39.99 -30.30
N THR A 113 -4.48 -39.24 -29.96
CA THR A 113 -4.49 -38.23 -28.90
C THR A 113 -5.41 -38.67 -27.76
N ASP A 114 -4.86 -38.73 -26.56
CA ASP A 114 -5.61 -38.92 -25.31
C ASP A 114 -5.85 -37.57 -24.64
N THR A 115 -6.65 -37.55 -23.56
CA THR A 115 -6.77 -36.36 -22.70
C THR A 115 -5.44 -36.05 -22.01
N ASP A 116 -4.73 -37.09 -21.59
CA ASP A 116 -3.56 -36.98 -20.71
C ASP A 116 -2.23 -37.08 -21.46
N ARG A 117 -2.23 -37.66 -22.66
CA ARG A 117 -1.01 -37.96 -23.42
C ARG A 117 -1.24 -37.87 -24.92
N ILE A 118 -0.22 -37.46 -25.67
CA ILE A 118 -0.20 -37.49 -27.13
C ILE A 118 0.80 -38.53 -27.58
N PHE A 119 0.40 -39.42 -28.50
CA PHE A 119 1.27 -40.46 -29.05
C PHE A 119 1.74 -40.06 -30.45
N LEU A 120 3.06 -39.88 -30.58
CA LEU A 120 3.73 -39.49 -31.82
C LEU A 120 4.57 -40.66 -32.34
N PHE A 121 4.38 -41.05 -33.59
CA PHE A 121 5.19 -42.05 -34.27
C PHE A 121 6.39 -41.39 -34.94
N VAL A 122 7.58 -41.75 -34.49
CA VAL A 122 8.87 -41.19 -34.95
C VAL A 122 9.79 -42.34 -35.30
N ASN A 123 10.21 -42.43 -36.56
CA ASN A 123 11.24 -43.38 -37.03
C ASN A 123 11.05 -44.86 -36.61
N GLY A 124 9.80 -45.33 -36.47
CA GLY A 124 9.50 -46.72 -36.07
C GLY A 124 9.03 -46.87 -34.62
N ASP A 125 9.29 -45.87 -33.77
CA ASP A 125 8.93 -45.89 -32.34
C ASP A 125 7.77 -44.94 -32.03
N THR A 126 6.97 -45.31 -31.02
CA THR A 126 5.88 -44.46 -30.53
C THR A 126 6.31 -43.73 -29.26
N LEU A 127 6.48 -42.41 -29.36
CA LEU A 127 6.78 -41.53 -28.24
C LEU A 127 5.49 -41.04 -27.57
N SER A 128 5.41 -41.14 -26.24
CA SER A 128 4.29 -40.60 -25.47
C SER A 128 4.66 -39.27 -24.82
N ILE A 129 3.97 -38.19 -25.18
CA ILE A 129 4.16 -36.85 -24.63
C ILE A 129 3.07 -36.58 -23.58
N PRO A 130 3.40 -36.44 -22.29
CA PRO A 130 2.42 -36.17 -21.25
C PRO A 130 1.92 -34.73 -21.29
N LEU A 131 0.61 -34.56 -21.14
CA LEU A 131 -0.06 -33.26 -21.05
C LEU A 131 -0.32 -32.89 -19.60
N THR A 132 -0.25 -31.59 -19.32
CA THR A 132 -0.58 -31.04 -18.01
C THR A 132 -2.09 -30.86 -17.87
N ILE A 133 -2.72 -31.57 -16.94
CA ILE A 133 -4.16 -31.50 -16.69
C ILE A 133 -4.46 -30.95 -15.30
N TYR A 134 -5.35 -29.95 -15.24
CA TYR A 134 -5.87 -29.33 -14.01
C TYR A 134 -4.81 -29.11 -12.91
N GLN A 135 -3.61 -28.67 -13.31
CA GLN A 135 -2.54 -28.39 -12.36
C GLN A 135 -2.75 -27.00 -11.75
N ARG A 136 -2.54 -26.91 -10.43
CA ARG A 136 -2.62 -25.65 -9.69
C ARG A 136 -1.36 -24.81 -9.92
N SER A 137 -1.55 -23.54 -10.28
CA SER A 137 -0.47 -22.54 -10.23
C SER A 137 -0.26 -21.97 -8.83
N ASN A 138 0.87 -21.29 -8.61
CA ASN A 138 1.17 -20.59 -7.35
C ASN A 138 0.13 -19.52 -6.99
N LYS A 139 -0.53 -18.92 -8.00
CA LYS A 139 -1.60 -17.92 -7.81
C LYS A 139 -3.00 -18.55 -7.79
N ASN A 140 -3.12 -19.88 -7.64
CA ASN A 140 -4.38 -20.62 -7.62
C ASN A 140 -5.17 -20.57 -8.94
N THR A 141 -4.52 -20.29 -10.07
CA THR A 141 -5.14 -20.42 -11.41
C THR A 141 -4.99 -21.85 -11.91
N CYS A 142 -5.85 -22.23 -12.86
CA CYS A 142 -5.78 -23.53 -13.51
C CYS A 142 -4.75 -23.53 -14.66
N MET A 143 -3.84 -24.50 -14.64
CA MET A 143 -2.96 -24.84 -15.76
C MET A 143 -3.47 -26.13 -16.41
N HIS A 144 -3.94 -26.02 -17.64
CA HIS A 144 -4.48 -27.15 -18.41
C HIS A 144 -4.06 -27.00 -19.87
N GLN A 145 -3.50 -28.06 -20.44
CA GLN A 145 -3.14 -28.14 -21.84
C GLN A 145 -4.26 -28.82 -22.63
N LYS A 146 -4.62 -28.24 -23.78
CA LYS A 146 -5.63 -28.76 -24.70
C LYS A 146 -4.95 -29.18 -26.01
N PRO A 147 -5.04 -30.46 -26.42
CA PRO A 147 -4.45 -30.91 -27.68
C PRO A 147 -5.15 -30.23 -28.86
N GLN A 148 -4.37 -29.71 -29.82
CA GLN A 148 -4.87 -29.04 -31.03
C GLN A 148 -4.80 -29.94 -32.28
N VAL A 149 -4.11 -31.07 -32.17
CA VAL A 149 -3.75 -31.89 -33.32
C VAL A 149 -4.69 -33.09 -33.46
N HIS A 150 -5.03 -33.41 -34.71
CA HIS A 150 -5.87 -34.56 -35.05
C HIS A 150 -5.02 -35.79 -35.44
N ARG A 151 -5.62 -36.97 -35.30
CA ARG A 151 -5.02 -38.25 -35.68
C ARG A 151 -4.60 -38.27 -37.16
N GLY A 152 -3.44 -38.86 -37.44
CA GLY A 152 -2.94 -39.05 -38.81
C GLY A 152 -2.25 -37.83 -39.43
N LYS A 153 -2.18 -36.69 -38.71
CA LYS A 153 -1.46 -35.50 -39.19
C LYS A 153 0.05 -35.69 -39.01
N CYS A 154 0.81 -35.36 -40.06
CA CYS A 154 2.27 -35.26 -40.01
C CYS A 154 2.67 -33.93 -39.35
N ILE A 155 3.52 -34.00 -38.33
CA ILE A 155 3.95 -32.89 -37.50
C ILE A 155 5.43 -32.62 -37.73
N LYS A 156 5.78 -31.36 -37.97
CA LYS A 156 7.16 -30.92 -38.09
C LYS A 156 7.78 -30.66 -36.72
N LYS A 157 9.10 -30.82 -36.61
CA LYS A 157 9.86 -30.37 -35.44
C LYS A 157 9.58 -28.89 -35.16
N GLY A 158 9.30 -28.57 -33.89
CA GLY A 158 8.98 -27.21 -33.43
C GLY A 158 7.50 -26.82 -33.56
N GLN A 159 6.65 -27.67 -34.14
CA GLN A 159 5.22 -27.41 -34.24
C GLN A 159 4.51 -27.64 -32.90
N ILE A 160 3.48 -26.85 -32.63
CA ILE A 160 2.70 -26.92 -31.39
C ILE A 160 1.71 -28.08 -31.47
N LEU A 161 1.73 -28.92 -30.44
CA LEU A 161 0.87 -30.10 -30.28
C LEU A 161 -0.34 -29.80 -29.41
N ALA A 162 -0.15 -29.05 -28.33
CA ALA A 162 -1.19 -28.67 -27.39
C ALA A 162 -1.02 -27.22 -26.94
N ASP A 163 -2.12 -26.49 -26.90
CA ASP A 163 -2.17 -25.16 -26.32
C ASP A 163 -2.18 -25.25 -24.80
N GLY A 164 -1.48 -24.34 -24.15
CA GLY A 164 -1.43 -24.20 -22.71
C GLY A 164 -2.51 -23.30 -22.11
N ALA A 165 -2.31 -22.95 -20.84
CA ALA A 165 -3.17 -21.99 -20.16
C ALA A 165 -2.95 -20.58 -20.72
N ALA A 166 -3.99 -20.00 -21.32
CA ALA A 166 -3.97 -18.69 -21.99
C ALA A 166 -3.14 -18.62 -23.28
N THR A 167 -3.08 -19.71 -24.05
CA THR A 167 -2.60 -19.69 -25.44
C THR A 167 -3.65 -20.26 -26.38
N VAL A 168 -3.68 -19.76 -27.61
CA VAL A 168 -4.57 -20.29 -28.66
C VAL A 168 -3.78 -20.34 -29.95
N GLY A 169 -3.71 -21.52 -30.59
CA GLY A 169 -3.00 -21.72 -31.85
C GLY A 169 -1.57 -21.18 -31.82
N GLY A 170 -0.90 -21.35 -30.68
CA GLY A 170 0.47 -20.87 -30.47
C GLY A 170 0.69 -19.40 -30.18
N GLU A 171 -0.36 -18.60 -30.06
CA GLU A 171 -0.26 -17.20 -29.67
C GLU A 171 -0.71 -16.98 -28.23
N LEU A 172 -0.13 -15.98 -27.58
CA LEU A 172 -0.55 -15.54 -26.26
C LEU A 172 -1.96 -14.96 -26.28
N ALA A 173 -2.85 -15.51 -25.46
CA ALA A 173 -4.27 -15.22 -25.42
C ALA A 173 -4.78 -14.99 -23.97
N LEU A 174 -4.42 -13.84 -23.41
CA LEU A 174 -4.69 -13.44 -22.02
C LEU A 174 -6.12 -12.94 -21.75
N GLY A 175 -6.92 -12.67 -22.79
CA GLY A 175 -8.23 -12.05 -22.72
C GLY A 175 -9.15 -12.43 -23.87
N LYS A 176 -10.14 -11.58 -24.12
CA LYS A 176 -11.19 -11.75 -25.13
C LYS A 176 -11.36 -10.46 -25.95
N ASN A 177 -11.72 -10.59 -27.22
CA ASN A 177 -12.12 -9.45 -28.03
C ASN A 177 -13.60 -9.16 -27.75
N VAL A 178 -13.90 -7.99 -27.21
CA VAL A 178 -15.28 -7.61 -26.84
C VAL A 178 -15.68 -6.31 -27.49
N LEU A 179 -16.97 -6.17 -27.81
CA LEU A 179 -17.50 -4.96 -28.43
C LEU A 179 -17.69 -3.88 -27.38
N VAL A 180 -16.96 -2.78 -27.51
CA VAL A 180 -16.93 -1.70 -26.53
C VAL A 180 -17.43 -0.41 -27.16
N ALA A 181 -18.21 0.35 -26.40
CA ALA A 181 -18.60 1.73 -26.73
C ALA A 181 -18.00 2.73 -25.73
N TYR A 182 -17.53 3.87 -26.23
CA TYR A 182 -17.03 4.98 -25.42
C TYR A 182 -18.10 6.07 -25.32
N MET A 183 -18.93 5.99 -24.28
CA MET A 183 -19.99 6.97 -24.00
C MET A 183 -20.34 6.98 -22.50
N PRO A 184 -20.74 8.11 -21.91
CA PRO A 184 -21.23 8.13 -20.53
C PRO A 184 -22.59 7.42 -20.43
N TRP A 185 -22.83 6.70 -19.34
CA TRP A 185 -24.08 5.97 -19.11
C TRP A 185 -24.55 6.08 -17.65
N GLU A 186 -25.53 6.97 -17.39
CA GLU A 186 -26.24 7.16 -16.11
C GLU A 186 -25.34 7.21 -14.84
N GLY A 187 -24.05 7.55 -14.99
CA GLY A 187 -23.06 7.52 -13.91
C GLY A 187 -22.53 6.12 -13.54
N TYR A 188 -23.08 5.03 -14.10
CA TYR A 188 -22.57 3.68 -13.84
C TYR A 188 -21.16 3.46 -14.37
N ASN A 189 -20.72 4.26 -15.34
CA ASN A 189 -19.34 4.28 -15.80
C ASN A 189 -18.57 5.54 -15.34
N SER A 190 -18.92 6.12 -14.19
CA SER A 190 -18.15 7.25 -13.65
C SER A 190 -16.70 6.85 -13.36
N GLU A 191 -15.75 7.72 -13.72
CA GLU A 191 -14.30 7.52 -13.58
C GLU A 191 -13.78 6.18 -14.18
N ASP A 192 -13.54 5.19 -13.32
CA ASP A 192 -12.98 3.86 -13.61
C ASP A 192 -14.02 2.75 -13.52
N ALA A 193 -15.29 3.10 -13.38
CA ALA A 193 -16.37 2.13 -13.40
C ALA A 193 -16.66 1.68 -14.84
N VAL A 194 -17.02 0.41 -15.01
CA VAL A 194 -17.33 -0.21 -16.30
C VAL A 194 -18.68 -0.88 -16.23
N LEU A 195 -19.53 -0.53 -17.20
CA LEU A 195 -20.80 -1.18 -17.43
C LEU A 195 -20.57 -2.42 -18.30
N ILE A 196 -21.18 -3.55 -17.95
CA ILE A 196 -21.08 -4.77 -18.76
C ILE A 196 -22.46 -5.33 -19.12
N SER A 197 -22.54 -6.00 -20.25
CA SER A 197 -23.72 -6.75 -20.70
C SER A 197 -23.80 -8.10 -19.98
N GLU A 198 -25.02 -8.53 -19.67
CA GLU A 198 -25.35 -9.87 -19.18
C GLU A 198 -24.91 -10.98 -20.15
N ARG A 199 -24.77 -10.67 -21.46
CA ARG A 199 -24.25 -11.62 -22.47
C ARG A 199 -22.91 -12.24 -22.03
N LEU A 200 -22.02 -11.41 -21.48
CA LEU A 200 -20.69 -11.83 -21.03
C LEU A 200 -20.71 -12.84 -19.88
N VAL A 201 -21.78 -12.85 -19.09
CA VAL A 201 -22.02 -13.83 -18.02
C VAL A 201 -22.68 -15.08 -18.59
N TYR A 202 -23.74 -14.91 -19.38
CA TYR A 202 -24.53 -16.01 -19.93
C TYR A 202 -23.72 -16.92 -20.87
N GLU A 203 -22.85 -16.34 -21.70
CA GLU A 203 -22.00 -17.06 -22.65
C GLU A 203 -20.63 -17.45 -22.07
N ASP A 204 -20.43 -17.32 -20.74
CA ASP A 204 -19.19 -17.73 -20.06
C ASP A 204 -17.89 -17.08 -20.60
N ILE A 205 -17.97 -15.94 -21.30
CA ILE A 205 -16.85 -15.29 -22.01
C ILE A 205 -15.69 -14.94 -21.06
N PHE A 206 -15.99 -14.38 -19.88
CA PHE A 206 -15.01 -14.02 -18.85
C PHE A 206 -15.00 -15.00 -17.66
N THR A 207 -15.33 -16.27 -17.90
CA THR A 207 -15.26 -17.30 -16.86
C THR A 207 -13.84 -17.83 -16.70
N SER A 208 -13.39 -17.98 -15.45
CA SER A 208 -12.07 -18.51 -15.12
C SER A 208 -12.14 -19.66 -14.12
N PHE A 209 -11.18 -20.58 -14.21
CA PHE A 209 -11.05 -21.70 -13.27
C PHE A 209 -9.95 -21.46 -12.25
N HIS A 210 -10.30 -21.62 -10.98
CA HIS A 210 -9.38 -21.47 -9.85
C HIS A 210 -9.25 -22.78 -9.09
N ILE A 211 -8.03 -23.17 -8.75
CA ILE A 211 -7.76 -24.39 -7.99
C ILE A 211 -7.23 -23.98 -6.63
N ARG A 212 -8.02 -24.25 -5.59
CA ARG A 212 -7.63 -24.01 -4.19
C ARG A 212 -7.26 -25.34 -3.55
N LYS A 213 -6.15 -25.32 -2.81
CA LYS A 213 -5.67 -26.45 -2.04
C LYS A 213 -5.95 -26.20 -0.56
N TYR A 214 -6.66 -27.13 0.05
CA TYR A 214 -6.91 -27.17 1.49
C TYR A 214 -6.12 -28.31 2.10
N GLU A 215 -5.51 -28.07 3.27
CA GLU A 215 -4.66 -29.03 3.95
C GLU A 215 -5.03 -29.05 5.43
N ILE A 216 -5.24 -30.25 5.96
CA ILE A 216 -5.47 -30.48 7.38
C ILE A 216 -4.57 -31.61 7.87
N GLN A 217 -4.02 -31.44 9.06
CA GLN A 217 -3.12 -32.39 9.71
C GLN A 217 -3.74 -32.90 11.01
N THR A 218 -3.41 -34.15 11.35
CA THR A 218 -3.74 -34.75 12.64
C THR A 218 -2.56 -34.65 13.59
N HIS A 219 -2.81 -34.13 14.78
CA HIS A 219 -1.80 -33.99 15.83
C HIS A 219 -2.08 -34.89 17.02
N MET A 220 -1.02 -35.32 17.72
CA MET A 220 -1.15 -35.88 19.06
C MET A 220 -1.37 -34.74 20.03
N THR A 221 -2.51 -34.75 20.70
CA THR A 221 -2.71 -33.93 21.89
C THR A 221 -2.25 -34.72 23.12
N SER A 222 -2.03 -34.03 24.24
CA SER A 222 -1.77 -34.68 25.54
C SER A 222 -2.90 -35.64 25.99
N TYR A 223 -4.08 -35.55 25.38
CA TYR A 223 -5.29 -36.31 25.74
C TYR A 223 -5.65 -37.39 24.73
N GLY A 224 -4.88 -37.56 23.65
CA GLY A 224 -5.11 -38.56 22.62
C GLY A 224 -4.83 -38.06 21.20
N SER A 225 -4.92 -38.98 20.23
CA SER A 225 -4.82 -38.65 18.81
C SER A 225 -6.10 -38.01 18.30
N GLU A 226 -5.96 -36.98 17.48
CA GLU A 226 -7.06 -36.51 16.64
C GLU A 226 -7.48 -37.60 15.66
N ARG A 227 -8.79 -37.83 15.53
CA ARG A 227 -9.36 -38.88 14.68
C ARG A 227 -10.11 -38.27 13.50
N ILE A 228 -9.90 -38.82 12.32
CA ILE A 228 -10.67 -38.50 11.13
C ILE A 228 -11.87 -39.46 11.07
N THR A 229 -13.09 -38.92 10.96
CA THR A 229 -14.32 -39.71 10.95
C THR A 229 -15.47 -38.95 10.30
N ASN A 230 -16.43 -39.68 9.72
CA ASN A 230 -17.67 -39.12 9.21
C ASN A 230 -18.76 -38.97 10.29
N LYS A 231 -18.60 -39.60 11.46
CA LYS A 231 -19.59 -39.55 12.56
C LYS A 231 -19.30 -38.35 13.45
N ILE A 232 -19.88 -37.20 13.12
CA ILE A 232 -19.74 -35.98 13.91
C ILE A 232 -21.07 -35.69 14.63
N PRO A 233 -21.12 -35.79 15.96
CA PRO A 233 -22.38 -35.84 16.73
C PRO A 233 -23.19 -34.54 16.74
N HIS A 234 -22.60 -33.40 16.36
CA HIS A 234 -23.24 -32.07 16.47
C HIS A 234 -23.53 -31.40 15.12
N LEU A 235 -23.25 -32.08 14.00
CA LEU A 235 -23.46 -31.52 12.67
C LEU A 235 -24.69 -32.12 11.99
N GLU A 236 -25.39 -31.29 11.22
CA GLU A 236 -26.48 -31.72 10.35
C GLU A 236 -25.99 -32.71 9.29
N ALA A 237 -26.79 -33.74 9.02
CA ALA A 237 -26.50 -34.73 7.97
C ALA A 237 -26.28 -34.10 6.59
N LYS A 238 -26.92 -32.95 6.31
CA LYS A 238 -26.75 -32.20 5.05
C LYS A 238 -25.30 -31.78 4.81
N LEU A 239 -24.57 -31.35 5.84
CA LEU A 239 -23.18 -30.90 5.72
C LEU A 239 -22.18 -32.06 5.58
N LEU A 240 -22.61 -33.27 5.98
CA LEU A 240 -21.81 -34.50 5.97
C LEU A 240 -22.09 -35.37 4.75
N ARG A 241 -23.08 -35.02 3.91
CA ARG A 241 -23.55 -35.80 2.76
C ARG A 241 -22.45 -36.20 1.77
N ASN A 242 -21.41 -35.37 1.68
CA ASN A 242 -20.33 -35.52 0.70
C ASN A 242 -19.11 -36.29 1.27
N LEU A 243 -19.15 -36.75 2.52
CA LEU A 243 -18.06 -37.50 3.15
C LEU A 243 -18.15 -38.99 2.87
N ASP A 244 -16.99 -39.63 2.71
CA ASP A 244 -16.84 -41.07 2.59
C ASP A 244 -16.98 -41.78 3.95
N LYS A 245 -16.74 -43.10 3.97
CA LYS A 245 -16.76 -43.91 5.20
C LYS A 245 -15.68 -43.50 6.20
N ASN A 246 -14.58 -42.91 5.73
CA ASN A 246 -13.44 -42.50 6.56
C ASN A 246 -13.62 -41.08 7.12
N GLY A 247 -14.49 -40.26 6.56
CA GLY A 247 -14.66 -38.85 6.93
C GLY A 247 -13.96 -37.86 6.01
N ILE A 248 -13.65 -38.25 4.77
CA ILE A 248 -13.01 -37.42 3.74
C ILE A 248 -14.00 -37.18 2.61
N VAL A 249 -14.01 -35.99 2.02
CA VAL A 249 -14.88 -35.68 0.88
C VAL A 249 -14.65 -36.60 -0.31
N ILE A 250 -15.74 -37.06 -0.94
CA ILE A 250 -15.71 -37.95 -2.09
C ILE A 250 -15.25 -37.17 -3.34
N LEU A 251 -14.31 -37.73 -4.09
CA LEU A 251 -13.78 -37.15 -5.33
C LEU A 251 -14.90 -36.93 -6.36
N GLY A 252 -14.89 -35.77 -7.03
CA GLY A 252 -15.90 -35.39 -8.01
C GLY A 252 -17.18 -34.77 -7.44
N SER A 253 -17.37 -34.78 -6.12
CA SER A 253 -18.55 -34.20 -5.45
C SER A 253 -18.63 -32.69 -5.62
N TRP A 254 -19.85 -32.18 -5.67
CA TRP A 254 -20.16 -30.75 -5.61
C TRP A 254 -20.25 -30.32 -4.15
N VAL A 255 -19.44 -29.33 -3.78
CA VAL A 255 -19.36 -28.78 -2.42
C VAL A 255 -19.78 -27.31 -2.40
N GLU A 256 -20.52 -26.94 -1.37
CA GLU A 256 -21.01 -25.59 -1.12
C GLU A 256 -20.32 -24.99 0.12
N THR A 257 -20.49 -23.68 0.32
CA THR A 257 -19.94 -23.00 1.50
C THR A 257 -20.50 -23.63 2.78
N GLY A 258 -19.61 -24.01 3.70
CA GLY A 258 -19.97 -24.64 4.97
C GLY A 258 -19.96 -26.17 4.97
N ASP A 259 -19.96 -26.81 3.80
CA ASP A 259 -19.83 -28.26 3.69
C ASP A 259 -18.50 -28.73 4.31
N VAL A 260 -18.54 -29.90 4.96
CA VAL A 260 -17.34 -30.50 5.57
C VAL A 260 -16.52 -31.20 4.50
N LEU A 261 -15.25 -30.81 4.39
CA LEU A 261 -14.27 -31.44 3.50
C LEU A 261 -13.54 -32.59 4.19
N VAL A 262 -13.21 -32.42 5.47
CA VAL A 262 -12.63 -33.47 6.31
C VAL A 262 -13.25 -33.39 7.69
N GLY A 263 -13.87 -34.50 8.10
CA GLY A 263 -14.38 -34.68 9.43
C GLY A 263 -13.25 -35.00 10.41
N LYS A 264 -12.96 -34.08 11.33
CA LYS A 264 -11.91 -34.23 12.34
C LYS A 264 -12.47 -34.00 13.75
N LEU A 265 -12.16 -34.92 14.64
CA LEU A 265 -12.48 -34.86 16.07
C LEU A 265 -11.20 -34.77 16.89
N THR A 266 -11.11 -33.73 17.71
CA THR A 266 -10.03 -33.57 18.69
C THR A 266 -10.51 -34.04 20.06
N PRO A 267 -9.84 -35.01 20.71
CA PRO A 267 -10.22 -35.44 22.05
C PRO A 267 -10.05 -34.28 23.04
N GLN A 268 -11.02 -34.11 23.94
CA GLN A 268 -10.98 -33.12 25.00
C GLN A 268 -11.07 -33.78 26.37
N MET A 269 -10.57 -33.10 27.40
CA MET A 269 -10.71 -33.56 28.78
C MET A 269 -12.19 -33.70 29.15
N ALA A 270 -12.61 -34.91 29.48
CA ALA A 270 -13.85 -35.17 30.19
C ALA A 270 -13.68 -34.91 31.70
N LYS A 271 -13.20 -33.72 32.09
CA LYS A 271 -13.22 -33.27 33.49
C LYS A 271 -14.23 -32.15 33.61
N GLU A 272 -15.18 -32.29 34.54
CA GLU A 272 -16.22 -31.28 34.80
C GLU A 272 -15.65 -29.88 35.09
N SER A 273 -14.40 -29.78 35.54
CA SER A 273 -13.74 -28.51 35.88
C SER A 273 -13.30 -27.64 34.71
N SER A 274 -13.28 -28.15 33.47
CA SER A 274 -12.92 -27.35 32.28
C SER A 274 -14.10 -26.58 31.71
N TYR A 275 -15.33 -26.97 32.08
CA TYR A 275 -16.56 -26.32 31.65
C TYR A 275 -16.91 -25.20 32.63
N SER A 276 -17.54 -24.14 32.11
CA SER A 276 -18.08 -23.11 32.98
C SER A 276 -19.18 -23.70 33.88
N PRO A 277 -19.36 -23.19 35.10
CA PRO A 277 -20.45 -23.63 35.98
C PRO A 277 -21.82 -23.60 35.27
N GLU A 278 -22.05 -22.61 34.41
CA GLU A 278 -23.26 -22.45 33.61
C GLU A 278 -23.44 -23.58 32.58
N ASP A 279 -22.38 -23.95 31.87
CA ASP A 279 -22.41 -25.05 30.90
C ASP A 279 -22.68 -26.39 31.58
N ARG A 280 -22.14 -26.59 32.80
CA ARG A 280 -22.41 -27.80 33.60
C ARG A 280 -23.87 -27.89 33.99
N LEU A 281 -24.45 -26.78 34.46
CA LEU A 281 -25.87 -26.72 34.83
C LEU A 281 -26.77 -26.99 33.61
N LEU A 282 -26.49 -26.34 32.48
CA LEU A 282 -27.27 -26.51 31.25
C LEU A 282 -27.25 -27.96 30.75
N ARG A 283 -26.11 -28.64 30.83
CA ARG A 283 -25.99 -30.07 30.50
C ARG A 283 -26.75 -30.97 31.47
N ALA A 284 -26.72 -30.66 32.77
CA ALA A 284 -27.47 -31.41 33.78
C ALA A 284 -28.98 -31.28 33.56
N ILE A 285 -29.47 -30.09 33.20
CA ILE A 285 -30.88 -29.84 32.89
C ILE A 285 -31.30 -30.56 31.61
N LEU A 286 -30.51 -30.47 30.54
CA LEU A 286 -30.85 -31.02 29.23
C LEU A 286 -30.52 -32.52 29.09
N GLY A 287 -29.91 -33.15 30.11
CA GLY A 287 -29.49 -34.55 30.05
C GLY A 287 -28.43 -34.85 28.98
N ILE A 288 -27.71 -33.83 28.50
CA ILE A 288 -26.73 -33.96 27.42
C ILE A 288 -25.44 -34.56 27.97
N GLN A 289 -25.14 -35.80 27.59
CA GLN A 289 -23.88 -36.46 27.95
C GLN A 289 -22.66 -35.65 27.47
N VAL A 290 -21.60 -35.65 28.28
CA VAL A 290 -20.35 -34.93 27.96
C VAL A 290 -19.71 -35.57 26.74
N SER A 291 -19.67 -34.83 25.63
CA SER A 291 -18.94 -35.22 24.43
C SER A 291 -17.44 -35.26 24.76
N THR A 292 -16.82 -36.42 24.64
CA THR A 292 -15.37 -36.63 24.86
C THR A 292 -14.49 -36.02 23.78
N SER A 293 -15.09 -35.47 22.72
CA SER A 293 -14.38 -34.90 21.58
C SER A 293 -15.03 -33.62 21.09
N LYS A 294 -14.20 -32.67 20.65
CA LYS A 294 -14.60 -31.42 20.00
C LYS A 294 -14.41 -31.53 18.50
N GLU A 295 -15.35 -30.96 17.77
CA GLU A 295 -15.29 -30.82 16.33
C GLU A 295 -14.19 -29.81 15.91
N THR A 296 -13.25 -30.26 15.09
CA THR A 296 -12.18 -29.44 14.48
C THR A 296 -12.09 -29.70 12.98
N CYS A 297 -13.25 -29.84 12.35
CA CYS A 297 -13.39 -30.21 10.95
C CYS A 297 -12.89 -29.13 10.00
N LEU A 298 -12.39 -29.55 8.84
CA LEU A 298 -12.08 -28.66 7.73
C LEU A 298 -13.38 -28.38 6.96
N LYS A 299 -13.89 -27.15 7.06
CA LYS A 299 -15.08 -26.69 6.32
C LYS A 299 -14.68 -25.87 5.10
N LEU A 300 -15.46 -25.95 4.03
CA LEU A 300 -15.26 -25.08 2.87
C LEU A 300 -15.57 -23.63 3.27
N PRO A 301 -14.61 -22.68 3.17
CA PRO A 301 -14.88 -21.28 3.45
C PRO A 301 -15.79 -20.69 2.36
N THR A 302 -16.27 -19.47 2.59
CA THR A 302 -17.07 -18.73 1.62
C THR A 302 -16.40 -18.72 0.25
N GLY A 303 -17.08 -19.32 -0.71
CA GLY A 303 -16.65 -19.54 -2.06
C GLY A 303 -17.80 -20.21 -2.79
N GLY A 304 -18.10 -19.73 -4.00
CA GLY A 304 -19.20 -20.28 -4.80
C GLY A 304 -19.09 -21.79 -5.01
N ARG A 305 -20.08 -22.35 -5.70
CA ARG A 305 -20.17 -23.78 -5.98
C ARG A 305 -18.86 -24.33 -6.58
N SER A 306 -18.35 -25.39 -5.98
CA SER A 306 -17.02 -25.91 -6.31
C SER A 306 -17.03 -27.44 -6.45
N ARG A 307 -16.06 -27.99 -7.20
CA ARG A 307 -15.94 -29.43 -7.46
C ARG A 307 -14.61 -29.97 -6.93
N VAL A 308 -14.65 -31.12 -6.26
CA VAL A 308 -13.43 -31.77 -5.75
C VAL A 308 -12.72 -32.48 -6.91
N ILE A 309 -11.47 -32.11 -7.20
CA ILE A 309 -10.65 -32.71 -8.27
C ILE A 309 -9.76 -33.82 -7.75
N ASP A 310 -9.02 -33.55 -6.67
CA ASP A 310 -7.96 -34.43 -6.17
C ASP A 310 -8.01 -34.47 -4.64
N VAL A 311 -7.89 -35.68 -4.09
CA VAL A 311 -7.86 -35.95 -2.65
C VAL A 311 -6.66 -36.85 -2.39
N ARG A 312 -5.67 -36.33 -1.67
CA ARG A 312 -4.46 -37.09 -1.30
C ARG A 312 -4.38 -37.23 0.20
N TRP A 313 -4.36 -38.47 0.67
CA TRP A 313 -4.07 -38.82 2.04
C TRP A 313 -2.61 -39.25 2.14
N ILE A 314 -1.80 -38.43 2.80
CA ILE A 314 -0.36 -38.66 2.96
C ILE A 314 -0.11 -39.11 4.40
N GLN A 315 0.34 -40.36 4.55
CA GLN A 315 0.87 -40.89 5.79
C GLN A 315 2.40 -40.91 5.67
N LYS A 316 3.12 -40.22 6.54
CA LYS A 316 4.59 -40.31 6.57
C LYS A 316 4.96 -41.70 7.10
N LYS A 317 5.60 -42.56 6.31
CA LYS A 317 6.15 -43.84 6.81
C LYS A 317 7.57 -43.57 7.34
N GLY A 318 7.68 -43.27 8.64
CA GLY A 318 8.95 -43.16 9.38
C GLY A 318 8.82 -43.83 10.75
N GLY A 319 9.91 -44.44 11.24
CA GLY A 319 9.95 -45.38 12.38
C GLY A 319 9.62 -44.84 13.79
N SER A 320 8.90 -43.73 13.91
CA SER A 320 8.31 -43.28 15.17
C SER A 320 6.88 -43.83 15.32
N SER A 321 6.47 -44.13 16.56
CA SER A 321 5.15 -44.69 16.91
C SER A 321 3.94 -43.82 16.52
N TYR A 322 4.16 -42.57 16.13
CA TYR A 322 3.11 -41.68 15.62
C TYR A 322 3.58 -40.97 14.36
N ASN A 323 2.80 -41.10 13.29
CA ASN A 323 3.03 -40.40 12.04
C ASN A 323 1.84 -39.46 11.77
N PRO A 324 2.05 -38.14 11.73
CA PRO A 324 0.97 -37.20 11.46
C PRO A 324 0.41 -37.47 10.07
N GLU A 325 -0.90 -37.64 10.00
CA GLU A 325 -1.60 -37.80 8.74
C GLU A 325 -1.90 -36.43 8.16
N THR A 326 -1.62 -36.26 6.88
CA THR A 326 -1.89 -35.02 6.16
C THR A 326 -2.85 -35.30 5.04
N ILE A 327 -4.04 -34.70 5.10
CA ILE A 327 -5.03 -34.78 4.02
C ILE A 327 -4.96 -33.48 3.22
N ARG A 328 -4.80 -33.62 1.90
CA ARG A 328 -4.78 -32.52 0.94
C ARG A 328 -5.95 -32.68 -0.02
N ILE A 329 -6.75 -31.63 -0.13
CA ILE A 329 -7.92 -31.60 -1.01
C ILE A 329 -7.75 -30.43 -1.96
N SER A 330 -7.82 -30.73 -3.26
CA SER A 330 -7.78 -29.73 -4.33
C SER A 330 -9.19 -29.56 -4.91
N ILE A 331 -9.65 -28.32 -4.90
CA ILE A 331 -11.01 -27.95 -5.28
C ILE A 331 -10.96 -27.00 -6.48
N LEU A 332 -11.70 -27.34 -7.53
CA LEU A 332 -11.94 -26.48 -8.69
C LEU A 332 -13.12 -25.56 -8.40
N GLN A 333 -12.90 -24.27 -8.55
CA GLN A 333 -13.95 -23.26 -8.48
C GLN A 333 -14.10 -22.62 -9.86
N LYS A 334 -15.30 -22.72 -10.45
CA LYS A 334 -15.69 -21.92 -11.63
C LYS A 334 -16.03 -20.52 -11.14
N ARG A 335 -15.42 -19.49 -11.75
CA ARG A 335 -15.65 -18.08 -11.41
C ARG A 335 -16.06 -17.28 -12.64
N GLU A 336 -17.35 -17.01 -12.72
CA GLU A 336 -17.93 -16.07 -13.67
C GLU A 336 -17.55 -14.62 -13.33
N ILE A 337 -17.79 -13.70 -14.25
CA ILE A 337 -17.56 -12.27 -14.01
C ILE A 337 -18.70 -11.69 -13.16
N LYS A 338 -18.37 -10.93 -12.12
CA LYS A 338 -19.35 -10.34 -11.19
C LYS A 338 -19.13 -8.85 -11.01
N VAL A 339 -20.14 -8.17 -10.46
CA VAL A 339 -20.02 -6.78 -10.01
C VAL A 339 -18.88 -6.67 -8.99
N GLY A 340 -18.00 -5.70 -9.21
CA GLY A 340 -16.79 -5.38 -8.46
C GLY A 340 -15.52 -6.09 -8.96
N ASP A 341 -15.65 -7.03 -9.90
CA ASP A 341 -14.48 -7.66 -10.53
C ASP A 341 -13.72 -6.62 -11.37
N LYS A 342 -12.43 -6.88 -11.54
CA LYS A 342 -11.52 -5.95 -12.19
C LYS A 342 -11.16 -6.40 -13.59
N VAL A 343 -11.45 -5.56 -14.56
CA VAL A 343 -11.08 -5.72 -15.97
C VAL A 343 -10.08 -4.66 -16.38
N ALA A 344 -9.30 -4.91 -17.43
CA ALA A 344 -8.37 -3.94 -17.97
C ALA A 344 -8.10 -4.18 -19.45
N GLY A 345 -7.83 -3.12 -20.21
CA GLY A 345 -7.26 -3.23 -21.55
C GLY A 345 -5.73 -3.20 -21.52
N ARG A 346 -5.11 -3.23 -22.70
CA ARG A 346 -3.65 -3.18 -22.86
C ARG A 346 -3.06 -1.77 -22.84
N HIS A 347 -3.88 -0.74 -22.70
CA HIS A 347 -3.48 0.67 -22.73
C HIS A 347 -3.56 1.37 -21.36
N GLY A 348 -3.66 0.58 -20.28
CA GLY A 348 -3.59 1.10 -18.91
C GLY A 348 -4.93 1.66 -18.44
N ASN A 349 -5.99 1.43 -19.21
CA ASN A 349 -7.39 1.58 -18.84
C ASN A 349 -7.77 0.42 -17.90
N LYS A 350 -8.17 0.76 -16.68
CA LYS A 350 -8.48 -0.20 -15.61
C LYS A 350 -9.88 0.07 -15.11
N GLY A 351 -10.69 -0.97 -15.13
CA GLY A 351 -12.11 -0.88 -14.86
C GLY A 351 -12.55 -1.75 -13.70
N ILE A 352 -13.46 -1.27 -12.86
CA ILE A 352 -14.24 -2.11 -11.95
C ILE A 352 -15.63 -2.27 -12.54
N VAL A 353 -16.11 -3.51 -12.67
CA VAL A 353 -17.47 -3.78 -13.11
C VAL A 353 -18.44 -3.18 -12.09
N SER A 354 -19.26 -2.20 -12.49
CA SER A 354 -20.18 -1.51 -11.58
C SER A 354 -21.59 -2.07 -11.63
N LYS A 355 -22.08 -2.40 -12.83
CA LYS A 355 -23.41 -2.95 -13.05
C LYS A 355 -23.39 -3.87 -14.27
N ILE A 356 -24.18 -4.93 -14.18
CA ILE A 356 -24.47 -5.84 -15.27
C ILE A 356 -25.88 -5.49 -15.77
N LEU A 357 -26.00 -5.04 -17.01
CA LEU A 357 -27.29 -4.75 -17.63
C LEU A 357 -27.80 -5.92 -18.43
N SER A 358 -29.13 -6.04 -18.52
CA SER A 358 -29.77 -7.00 -19.41
C SER A 358 -29.38 -6.71 -20.86
N ARG A 359 -29.43 -7.75 -21.71
CA ARG A 359 -29.07 -7.61 -23.13
C ARG A 359 -29.98 -6.63 -23.87
N GLN A 360 -31.27 -6.57 -23.53
CA GLN A 360 -32.20 -5.64 -24.16
C GLN A 360 -31.99 -4.18 -23.76
N ASP A 361 -31.46 -3.91 -22.57
CA ASP A 361 -31.26 -2.53 -22.09
C ASP A 361 -29.93 -1.93 -22.55
N MET A 362 -29.03 -2.76 -23.10
CA MET A 362 -27.72 -2.30 -23.55
C MET A 362 -27.86 -1.43 -24.80
N PRO A 363 -26.99 -0.42 -24.97
CA PRO A 363 -26.89 0.26 -26.25
C PRO A 363 -26.56 -0.74 -27.36
N TYR A 364 -27.20 -0.58 -28.51
CA TYR A 364 -27.06 -1.49 -29.64
C TYR A 364 -26.75 -0.75 -30.94
N LEU A 365 -26.20 -1.51 -31.87
CA LEU A 365 -25.71 -1.06 -33.17
C LEU A 365 -26.83 -0.99 -34.21
N GLN A 366 -26.54 -0.40 -35.36
CA GLN A 366 -27.48 -0.33 -36.49
C GLN A 366 -27.87 -1.71 -37.05
N ASP A 367 -27.04 -2.74 -36.85
CA ASP A 367 -27.33 -4.14 -37.20
C ASP A 367 -28.16 -4.88 -36.14
N GLY A 368 -28.51 -4.22 -35.03
CA GLY A 368 -29.25 -4.81 -33.91
C GLY A 368 -28.38 -5.51 -32.86
N GLY A 369 -27.07 -5.61 -33.07
CA GLY A 369 -26.16 -6.23 -32.10
C GLY A 369 -26.00 -5.35 -30.84
N PRO A 370 -26.13 -5.88 -29.61
CA PRO A 370 -25.87 -5.11 -28.40
C PRO A 370 -24.36 -4.98 -28.12
N VAL A 371 -23.96 -3.87 -27.52
CA VAL A 371 -22.59 -3.64 -27.03
C VAL A 371 -22.31 -4.53 -25.80
N ASP A 372 -21.07 -4.97 -25.62
CA ASP A 372 -20.66 -5.82 -24.48
C ASP A 372 -20.21 -5.01 -23.26
N MET A 373 -19.45 -3.94 -23.47
CA MET A 373 -19.01 -3.05 -22.38
C MET A 373 -19.10 -1.58 -22.77
N VAL A 374 -19.38 -0.72 -21.79
CA VAL A 374 -19.38 0.73 -21.99
C VAL A 374 -18.31 1.37 -21.12
N PHE A 375 -17.36 2.04 -21.76
CA PHE A 375 -16.31 2.83 -21.11
C PHE A 375 -16.62 4.33 -21.12
N ASN A 376 -16.09 5.01 -20.12
CA ASN A 376 -16.20 6.46 -20.03
C ASN A 376 -15.17 7.14 -20.94
N PRO A 377 -15.59 8.01 -21.86
CA PRO A 377 -14.67 8.75 -22.72
C PRO A 377 -13.75 9.70 -21.94
N LEU A 378 -14.17 10.23 -20.79
CA LEU A 378 -13.37 11.17 -19.99
C LEU A 378 -12.07 10.55 -19.44
N GLY A 379 -12.04 9.22 -19.34
CA GLY A 379 -10.87 8.48 -18.91
C GLY A 379 -9.72 8.47 -19.92
N VAL A 380 -9.94 8.83 -21.19
CA VAL A 380 -8.90 8.76 -22.24
C VAL A 380 -8.02 10.02 -22.27
N PRO A 381 -8.58 11.25 -22.37
CA PRO A 381 -7.76 12.47 -22.48
C PRO A 381 -6.90 12.72 -21.23
N SER A 382 -7.48 12.52 -20.04
CA SER A 382 -6.78 12.72 -18.76
C SER A 382 -5.61 11.76 -18.55
N ARG A 383 -5.54 10.68 -19.34
CA ARG A 383 -4.54 9.60 -19.21
C ARG A 383 -3.61 9.53 -20.39
N MET A 384 -3.89 10.28 -21.47
CA MET A 384 -3.12 10.30 -22.70
C MET A 384 -2.82 8.89 -23.22
N ASN A 385 -3.83 8.02 -23.25
CA ASN A 385 -3.72 6.64 -23.75
C ASN A 385 -4.63 6.41 -24.96
N VAL A 386 -4.38 7.21 -26.00
CA VAL A 386 -5.18 7.25 -27.22
C VAL A 386 -5.09 5.96 -28.02
N GLY A 387 -4.01 5.19 -27.86
CA GLY A 387 -3.81 3.91 -28.55
C GLY A 387 -5.00 2.93 -28.38
N GLN A 388 -5.75 3.01 -27.28
CA GLN A 388 -6.93 2.16 -27.08
C GLN A 388 -8.06 2.44 -28.08
N ILE A 389 -8.17 3.68 -28.56
CA ILE A 389 -9.18 4.09 -29.55
C ILE A 389 -8.81 3.51 -30.92
N PHE A 390 -7.52 3.53 -31.27
CA PHE A 390 -7.02 2.89 -32.49
C PHE A 390 -7.19 1.38 -32.44
N GLU A 391 -6.87 0.74 -31.30
CA GLU A 391 -7.13 -0.68 -31.09
C GLU A 391 -8.63 -1.02 -31.25
N CYS A 392 -9.51 -0.23 -30.64
CA CYS A 392 -10.96 -0.40 -30.72
C CYS A 392 -11.47 -0.34 -32.16
N SER A 393 -11.08 0.70 -32.88
CA SER A 393 -11.53 0.97 -34.25
C SER A 393 -11.01 -0.07 -35.24
N LEU A 394 -9.72 -0.42 -35.15
CA LEU A 394 -9.11 -1.46 -35.99
C LEU A 394 -9.64 -2.86 -35.64
N GLY A 395 -9.96 -3.11 -34.37
CA GLY A 395 -10.59 -4.35 -33.96
C GLY A 395 -12.00 -4.50 -34.53
N LEU A 396 -12.73 -3.39 -34.72
CA LEU A 396 -14.03 -3.42 -35.42
C LEU A 396 -13.86 -3.88 -36.87
N SER A 397 -12.96 -3.24 -37.64
CA SER A 397 -12.73 -3.62 -39.04
C SER A 397 -12.23 -5.07 -39.14
N GLY A 398 -11.27 -5.46 -38.31
CA GLY A 398 -10.75 -6.84 -38.29
C GLY A 398 -11.81 -7.87 -37.92
N GLY A 399 -12.70 -7.53 -36.99
CA GLY A 399 -13.80 -8.39 -36.61
C GLY A 399 -14.90 -8.54 -37.65
N MET A 400 -15.02 -7.60 -38.60
CA MET A 400 -15.98 -7.62 -39.71
C MET A 400 -15.38 -8.24 -40.97
N LEU A 401 -14.08 -8.05 -41.18
CA LEU A 401 -13.31 -8.59 -42.31
C LEU A 401 -12.71 -9.99 -42.02
N ASP A 402 -12.86 -10.49 -40.79
CA ASP A 402 -12.19 -11.69 -40.28
C ASP A 402 -10.65 -11.66 -40.47
N ARG A 403 -10.05 -10.49 -40.19
CA ARG A 403 -8.61 -10.23 -40.31
C ARG A 403 -7.97 -9.99 -38.95
N HIS A 404 -6.79 -10.58 -38.75
CA HIS A 404 -5.92 -10.28 -37.62
C HIS A 404 -4.76 -9.38 -38.06
N TYR A 405 -4.57 -8.26 -37.38
CA TYR A 405 -3.50 -7.31 -37.65
C TYR A 405 -2.33 -7.51 -36.69
N ARG A 406 -1.11 -7.33 -37.18
CA ARG A 406 0.14 -7.35 -36.39
C ARG A 406 0.89 -6.06 -36.63
N ILE A 407 0.80 -5.15 -35.68
CA ILE A 407 1.33 -3.79 -35.77
C ILE A 407 2.56 -3.68 -34.90
N THR A 408 3.68 -3.36 -35.53
CA THR A 408 4.92 -3.12 -34.81
C THR A 408 4.83 -1.76 -34.08
N PRO A 409 5.11 -1.70 -32.77
CA PRO A 409 5.29 -0.44 -32.05
C PRO A 409 6.15 0.60 -32.78
N PHE A 410 5.76 1.87 -32.67
CA PHE A 410 6.37 3.03 -33.33
C PHE A 410 6.27 2.98 -34.87
N ASP A 411 5.06 2.80 -35.39
CA ASP A 411 4.74 2.83 -36.83
C ASP A 411 4.88 4.25 -37.44
N GLU A 412 4.64 5.29 -36.66
CA GLU A 412 4.78 6.71 -37.08
C GLU A 412 6.19 7.08 -37.54
N ARG A 413 7.17 6.20 -37.31
CA ARG A 413 8.51 6.31 -37.88
C ARG A 413 8.53 6.32 -39.41
N TYR A 414 7.51 5.73 -40.04
CA TYR A 414 7.43 5.55 -41.49
C TYR A 414 6.68 6.71 -42.14
N GLU A 415 5.61 7.16 -41.51
CA GLU A 415 4.76 8.23 -42.02
C GLU A 415 4.05 8.96 -40.87
N GLN A 416 3.87 10.28 -41.01
CA GLN A 416 3.04 11.05 -40.08
C GLN A 416 1.58 10.56 -40.13
N GLU A 417 0.98 10.38 -38.95
CA GLU A 417 -0.36 9.82 -38.74
C GLU A 417 -0.59 8.44 -39.39
N ALA A 418 0.47 7.62 -39.54
CA ALA A 418 0.40 6.28 -40.12
C ALA A 418 -0.72 5.42 -39.49
N SER A 419 -0.80 5.40 -38.15
CA SER A 419 -1.80 4.62 -37.43
C SER A 419 -3.23 5.04 -37.79
N ARG A 420 -3.47 6.35 -37.92
CA ARG A 420 -4.79 6.89 -38.26
C ARG A 420 -5.18 6.55 -39.69
N LYS A 421 -4.24 6.69 -40.63
CA LYS A 421 -4.44 6.33 -42.05
C LYS A 421 -4.82 4.86 -42.19
N LEU A 422 -4.07 3.96 -41.55
CA LEU A 422 -4.33 2.53 -41.53
C LEU A 422 -5.72 2.21 -40.97
N VAL A 423 -6.07 2.77 -39.81
CA VAL A 423 -7.36 2.51 -39.17
C VAL A 423 -8.52 2.96 -40.05
N PHE A 424 -8.43 4.15 -40.63
CA PHE A 424 -9.50 4.70 -41.47
C PHE A 424 -9.62 3.99 -42.81
N SER A 425 -8.50 3.58 -43.43
CA SER A 425 -8.53 2.80 -44.66
C SER A 425 -9.20 1.44 -44.44
N GLU A 426 -8.86 0.74 -43.36
CA GLU A 426 -9.44 -0.57 -43.06
C GLU A 426 -10.92 -0.47 -42.68
N LEU A 427 -11.34 0.58 -41.95
CA LEU A 427 -12.76 0.83 -41.68
C LEU A 427 -13.55 1.10 -42.97
N TYR A 428 -12.96 1.87 -43.89
CA TYR A 428 -13.56 2.14 -45.18
C TYR A 428 -13.67 0.88 -46.05
N GLU A 429 -12.63 0.03 -46.07
CA GLU A 429 -12.69 -1.28 -46.71
C GLU A 429 -13.77 -2.18 -46.09
N ALA A 430 -13.86 -2.22 -44.76
CA ALA A 430 -14.87 -3.00 -44.04
C ALA A 430 -16.29 -2.54 -44.39
N SER A 431 -16.53 -1.22 -44.45
CA SER A 431 -17.80 -0.62 -44.87
C SER A 431 -18.20 -1.07 -46.29
N LYS A 432 -17.24 -1.08 -47.22
CA LYS A 432 -17.47 -1.55 -48.60
C LYS A 432 -17.77 -3.05 -48.69
N GLN A 433 -16.97 -3.88 -48.04
CA GLN A 433 -17.10 -5.34 -48.15
C GLN A 433 -18.35 -5.88 -47.48
N THR A 434 -18.70 -5.33 -46.31
CA THR A 434 -19.88 -5.80 -45.55
C THR A 434 -21.18 -5.15 -45.98
N SER A 435 -21.15 -4.19 -46.91
CA SER A 435 -22.31 -3.36 -47.30
C SER A 435 -22.98 -2.61 -46.13
N ASN A 436 -22.24 -2.39 -45.03
CA ASN A 436 -22.71 -1.69 -43.84
C ASN A 436 -22.14 -0.27 -43.81
N PRO A 437 -22.89 0.76 -44.26
CA PRO A 437 -22.38 2.13 -44.36
C PRO A 437 -22.00 2.72 -43.01
N TRP A 438 -22.59 2.23 -41.91
CA TRP A 438 -22.40 2.75 -40.56
C TRP A 438 -21.04 2.45 -39.93
N ILE A 439 -20.28 1.50 -40.49
CA ILE A 439 -18.93 1.18 -40.01
C ILE A 439 -17.97 2.35 -40.25
N PHE A 440 -18.20 3.11 -41.32
CA PHE A 440 -17.40 4.27 -41.66
C PHE A 440 -18.30 5.41 -42.13
N GLU A 441 -18.62 6.34 -41.22
CA GLU A 441 -19.34 7.57 -41.54
C GLU A 441 -18.33 8.67 -41.93
N PRO A 442 -18.37 9.21 -43.17
CA PRO A 442 -17.41 10.22 -43.63
C PRO A 442 -17.41 11.50 -42.80
N GLU A 443 -18.56 11.88 -42.23
CA GLU A 443 -18.70 13.04 -41.36
C GLU A 443 -17.96 12.87 -40.02
N TYR A 444 -17.91 11.63 -39.53
CA TYR A 444 -17.34 11.28 -38.22
C TYR A 444 -16.52 9.98 -38.31
N PRO A 445 -15.33 10.00 -38.93
CA PRO A 445 -14.55 8.78 -39.14
C PRO A 445 -14.19 8.11 -37.82
N GLY A 446 -14.51 6.82 -37.69
CA GLY A 446 -14.32 6.01 -36.49
C GLY A 446 -15.40 6.14 -35.42
N LYS A 447 -16.50 6.87 -35.69
CA LYS A 447 -17.69 6.92 -34.85
C LYS A 447 -18.89 6.41 -35.63
N SER A 448 -19.84 5.82 -34.91
CA SER A 448 -21.10 5.36 -35.48
C SER A 448 -22.27 5.77 -34.59
N LYS A 449 -23.46 5.88 -35.18
CA LYS A 449 -24.70 6.09 -34.42
C LYS A 449 -25.08 4.84 -33.63
N ILE A 450 -25.42 5.04 -32.35
CA ILE A 450 -25.88 4.02 -31.41
C ILE A 450 -27.34 4.28 -31.05
N PHE A 451 -28.08 3.23 -30.73
CA PHE A 451 -29.44 3.31 -30.19
C PHE A 451 -29.49 2.87 -28.74
N ASP A 452 -30.36 3.50 -27.98
CA ASP A 452 -30.65 3.11 -26.60
C ASP A 452 -31.59 1.89 -26.59
N GLY A 453 -31.15 0.79 -25.97
CA GLY A 453 -31.93 -0.45 -25.85
C GLY A 453 -33.27 -0.28 -25.13
N ARG A 454 -33.38 0.70 -24.23
CA ARG A 454 -34.59 0.91 -23.43
C ARG A 454 -35.67 1.69 -24.16
N THR A 455 -35.27 2.67 -24.94
CA THR A 455 -36.19 3.60 -25.62
C THR A 455 -36.29 3.35 -27.12
N GLY A 456 -35.31 2.69 -27.73
CA GLY A 456 -35.16 2.53 -29.17
C GLY A 456 -34.69 3.79 -29.90
N ASN A 457 -34.52 4.91 -29.19
CA ASN A 457 -34.12 6.17 -29.78
C ASN A 457 -32.61 6.20 -30.05
N SER A 458 -32.20 6.90 -31.11
CA SER A 458 -30.79 7.15 -31.39
C SER A 458 -30.20 8.18 -30.43
N PHE A 459 -28.94 7.98 -30.02
CA PHE A 459 -28.20 8.99 -29.28
C PHE A 459 -27.92 10.23 -30.16
N LYS A 460 -28.01 11.42 -29.56
CA LYS A 460 -27.83 12.70 -30.27
C LYS A 460 -26.46 12.85 -30.94
N GLN A 461 -25.42 12.26 -30.35
CA GLN A 461 -24.05 12.29 -30.87
C GLN A 461 -23.57 10.86 -31.17
N PRO A 462 -22.87 10.64 -32.29
CA PRO A 462 -22.26 9.35 -32.57
C PRO A 462 -21.11 9.10 -31.59
N ALA A 463 -20.87 7.83 -31.26
CA ALA A 463 -19.85 7.44 -30.30
C ALA A 463 -18.80 6.54 -30.96
N ILE A 464 -17.62 6.47 -30.34
CA ILE A 464 -16.57 5.53 -30.75
C ILE A 464 -16.97 4.15 -30.25
N MET A 465 -16.84 3.17 -31.13
CA MET A 465 -17.24 1.80 -30.86
C MET A 465 -16.44 0.83 -31.71
N GLY A 466 -16.19 -0.35 -31.15
CA GLY A 466 -15.40 -1.36 -31.83
C GLY A 466 -14.91 -2.47 -30.92
N LYS A 467 -14.19 -3.45 -31.48
CA LYS A 467 -13.71 -4.60 -30.70
C LYS A 467 -12.38 -4.27 -30.04
N THR A 468 -12.30 -4.40 -28.73
CA THR A 468 -11.04 -4.21 -27.96
C THR A 468 -10.65 -5.49 -27.25
N TYR A 469 -9.34 -5.67 -27.02
CA TYR A 469 -8.86 -6.83 -26.27
C TYR A 469 -8.84 -6.56 -24.77
N ILE A 470 -9.79 -7.17 -24.04
CA ILE A 470 -9.99 -6.95 -22.61
C ILE A 470 -9.56 -8.16 -21.80
N LEU A 471 -8.84 -7.89 -20.71
CA LEU A 471 -8.27 -8.85 -19.77
C LEU A 471 -9.10 -8.89 -18.48
N LYS A 472 -9.40 -10.10 -17.99
CA LYS A 472 -9.90 -10.29 -16.61
C LYS A 472 -8.70 -10.37 -15.67
N LEU A 473 -8.65 -9.50 -14.66
CA LEU A 473 -7.55 -9.51 -13.68
C LEU A 473 -7.85 -10.46 -12.52
N ILE A 474 -6.79 -10.93 -11.86
CA ILE A 474 -6.87 -11.81 -10.68
C ILE A 474 -7.52 -11.15 -9.45
N HIS A 475 -7.78 -9.85 -9.54
CA HIS A 475 -8.33 -9.02 -8.48
C HIS A 475 -9.86 -9.13 -8.40
N GLN A 476 -10.37 -10.31 -8.09
CA GLN A 476 -11.80 -10.61 -8.01
C GLN A 476 -12.41 -10.21 -6.66
N VAL A 477 -13.73 -9.98 -6.64
CA VAL A 477 -14.47 -9.56 -5.43
C VAL A 477 -14.54 -10.67 -4.40
N ASP A 478 -14.75 -11.91 -4.85
CA ASP A 478 -14.89 -13.08 -3.98
C ASP A 478 -13.65 -13.26 -3.07
N ASP A 479 -12.47 -12.78 -3.47
CA ASP A 479 -11.25 -12.81 -2.65
C ASP A 479 -11.04 -11.54 -1.80
N LYS A 480 -11.82 -10.49 -2.06
CA LYS A 480 -11.68 -9.15 -1.45
C LYS A 480 -12.73 -8.82 -0.42
N ILE A 481 -13.96 -9.27 -0.63
CA ILE A 481 -15.04 -9.06 0.32
C ILE A 481 -14.70 -9.77 1.62
N HIS A 482 -14.85 -9.04 2.73
CA HIS A 482 -14.58 -9.56 4.06
C HIS A 482 -15.44 -8.80 5.06
N GLY A 483 -16.19 -9.55 5.85
CA GLY A 483 -16.99 -9.03 6.96
C GLY A 483 -16.64 -9.79 8.23
N ARG A 484 -16.66 -9.08 9.36
CA ARG A 484 -16.45 -9.66 10.70
C ARG A 484 -17.46 -9.06 11.66
N SER A 485 -18.22 -9.91 12.34
CA SER A 485 -18.99 -9.56 13.52
C SER A 485 -18.14 -9.77 14.78
N SER A 486 -17.92 -11.03 15.16
CA SER A 486 -17.01 -11.47 16.20
C SER A 486 -15.97 -12.44 15.61
N GLY A 487 -14.91 -12.74 16.37
CA GLY A 487 -13.89 -13.66 15.87
C GLY A 487 -12.72 -13.80 16.83
N HIS A 488 -11.61 -14.29 16.32
CA HIS A 488 -10.41 -14.52 17.11
C HIS A 488 -9.71 -13.20 17.49
N TYR A 489 -9.08 -13.20 18.67
CA TYR A 489 -8.33 -12.09 19.24
C TYR A 489 -6.88 -12.49 19.48
N ALA A 490 -5.99 -11.51 19.46
CA ALA A 490 -4.60 -11.71 19.83
C ALA A 490 -4.50 -12.02 21.33
N LEU A 491 -3.66 -13.00 21.70
CA LEU A 491 -3.51 -13.42 23.10
C LEU A 491 -3.00 -12.30 24.01
N VAL A 492 -2.05 -11.51 23.50
CA VAL A 492 -1.36 -10.46 24.28
C VAL A 492 -2.19 -9.18 24.32
N THR A 493 -2.50 -8.60 23.16
CA THR A 493 -3.16 -7.29 23.07
C THR A 493 -4.68 -7.36 23.22
N GLN A 494 -5.27 -8.55 23.15
CA GLN A 494 -6.73 -8.78 23.16
C GLN A 494 -7.50 -8.06 22.04
N GLN A 495 -6.79 -7.53 21.04
CA GLN A 495 -7.36 -6.91 19.85
C GLN A 495 -7.75 -7.95 18.79
N PRO A 496 -8.74 -7.65 17.92
CA PRO A 496 -9.05 -8.47 16.75
C PRO A 496 -7.80 -8.84 15.95
N LEU A 497 -7.65 -10.12 15.59
CA LEU A 497 -6.55 -10.52 14.71
C LEU A 497 -6.58 -9.76 13.38
N ARG A 498 -5.43 -9.62 12.72
CA ARG A 498 -5.34 -9.02 11.38
C ARG A 498 -5.46 -10.09 10.29
N GLY A 499 -6.11 -9.73 9.18
CA GLY A 499 -6.07 -10.47 7.93
C GLY A 499 -7.31 -11.34 7.66
N ARG A 500 -7.71 -11.39 6.39
CA ARG A 500 -8.94 -12.07 5.93
C ARG A 500 -8.93 -13.57 6.20
N SER A 501 -7.78 -14.24 6.00
CA SER A 501 -7.62 -15.67 6.24
C SER A 501 -7.84 -16.09 7.69
N LYS A 502 -7.69 -15.16 8.64
CA LYS A 502 -7.92 -15.38 10.08
C LYS A 502 -9.26 -14.81 10.57
N GLN A 503 -10.15 -14.42 9.65
CA GLN A 503 -11.37 -13.65 9.95
C GLN A 503 -11.06 -12.42 10.83
N GLY A 504 -10.02 -11.70 10.44
CA GLY A 504 -9.50 -10.56 11.19
C GLY A 504 -10.40 -9.34 11.16
N GLY A 505 -10.21 -8.42 12.11
CA GLY A 505 -10.86 -7.11 12.11
C GLY A 505 -10.23 -6.15 11.09
N GLN A 506 -10.99 -5.12 10.71
CA GLN A 506 -10.43 -3.98 9.98
C GLN A 506 -9.64 -3.10 10.94
N ARG A 507 -8.49 -2.59 10.50
CA ARG A 507 -7.70 -1.66 11.31
C ARG A 507 -8.32 -0.27 11.23
N VAL A 508 -8.66 0.30 12.37
CA VAL A 508 -8.86 1.73 12.55
C VAL A 508 -7.51 2.31 12.96
N GLY A 509 -6.87 3.05 12.05
CA GLY A 509 -5.57 3.67 12.26
C GLY A 509 -5.68 5.07 12.85
N GLU A 510 -4.53 5.70 13.05
CA GLU A 510 -4.43 7.05 13.60
C GLU A 510 -5.12 8.09 12.69
N MET A 511 -5.03 7.94 11.37
CA MET A 511 -5.71 8.83 10.42
C MET A 511 -7.23 8.70 10.50
N GLU A 512 -7.77 7.49 10.67
CA GLU A 512 -9.21 7.29 10.87
C GLU A 512 -9.67 7.80 12.24
N VAL A 513 -8.83 7.69 13.28
CA VAL A 513 -9.10 8.30 14.59
C VAL A 513 -9.19 9.82 14.47
N TRP A 514 -8.21 10.46 13.82
CA TRP A 514 -8.24 11.91 13.58
C TRP A 514 -9.47 12.34 12.77
N ALA A 515 -9.90 11.53 11.81
CA ALA A 515 -11.13 11.81 11.08
C ALA A 515 -12.35 11.82 12.02
N LEU A 516 -12.48 10.83 12.91
CA LEU A 516 -13.56 10.78 13.90
C LEU A 516 -13.50 11.93 14.92
N GLU A 517 -12.28 12.31 15.33
CA GLU A 517 -12.04 13.48 16.20
C GLU A 517 -12.42 14.79 15.51
N GLY A 518 -12.06 14.96 14.23
CA GLY A 518 -12.39 16.14 13.43
C GLY A 518 -13.90 16.32 13.23
N PHE A 519 -14.65 15.21 13.13
CA PHE A 519 -16.12 15.24 13.14
C PHE A 519 -16.73 15.43 14.54
N GLY A 520 -15.93 15.38 15.62
CA GLY A 520 -16.40 15.50 17.00
C GLY A 520 -17.18 14.29 17.51
N VAL A 521 -17.03 13.10 16.89
CA VAL A 521 -17.86 11.93 17.21
C VAL A 521 -17.25 11.08 18.33
N ALA A 522 -17.25 11.64 19.54
CA ALA A 522 -16.60 11.06 20.72
C ALA A 522 -17.10 9.64 21.06
N HIS A 523 -18.41 9.36 20.94
CA HIS A 523 -18.97 8.05 21.28
C HIS A 523 -18.62 6.95 20.27
N ILE A 524 -18.59 7.25 18.97
CA ILE A 524 -18.16 6.28 17.94
C ILE A 524 -16.67 6.00 18.10
N LEU A 525 -15.87 7.03 18.38
CA LEU A 525 -14.45 6.85 18.65
C LEU A 525 -14.23 5.96 19.89
N GLN A 526 -14.93 6.24 20.99
CA GLN A 526 -14.89 5.42 22.20
C GLN A 526 -15.31 3.98 21.92
N GLU A 527 -16.36 3.76 21.12
CA GLU A 527 -16.83 2.45 20.70
C GLU A 527 -15.74 1.67 19.93
N MET A 528 -15.10 2.30 18.94
CA MET A 528 -14.04 1.68 18.13
C MET A 528 -12.82 1.31 18.97
N LEU A 529 -12.46 2.14 19.95
CA LEU A 529 -11.28 1.94 20.81
C LEU A 529 -11.52 0.95 21.96
N THR A 530 -12.78 0.71 22.36
CA THR A 530 -13.10 -0.11 23.54
C THR A 530 -13.72 -1.45 23.16
N TYR A 531 -15.06 -1.55 23.16
CA TYR A 531 -15.76 -2.83 23.11
C TYR A 531 -15.81 -3.48 21.73
N LYS A 532 -15.57 -2.72 20.64
CA LYS A 532 -15.28 -3.32 19.30
C LYS A 532 -13.85 -3.86 19.18
N SER A 533 -12.97 -3.53 20.13
CA SER A 533 -11.55 -3.87 20.11
C SER A 533 -11.17 -4.80 21.28
N ASP A 534 -10.60 -4.27 22.35
CA ASP A 534 -9.85 -4.99 23.38
C ASP A 534 -10.49 -4.95 24.78
N HIS A 535 -11.59 -4.20 24.97
CA HIS A 535 -12.27 -4.17 26.26
C HIS A 535 -13.11 -5.45 26.47
N ILE A 536 -12.55 -6.42 27.20
CA ILE A 536 -13.05 -7.80 27.29
C ILE A 536 -14.47 -7.89 27.86
N LYS A 537 -14.75 -7.23 28.99
CA LYS A 537 -16.03 -7.36 29.72
C LYS A 537 -17.20 -6.84 28.90
N THR A 538 -17.15 -5.56 28.55
CA THR A 538 -18.18 -4.89 27.74
C THR A 538 -18.38 -5.57 26.39
N ARG A 539 -17.32 -6.06 25.74
CA ARG A 539 -17.45 -6.82 24.50
C ARG A 539 -18.34 -8.07 24.64
N GLN A 540 -18.24 -8.79 25.76
CA GLN A 540 -19.11 -9.94 26.05
C GLN A 540 -20.55 -9.49 26.31
N GLU A 541 -20.73 -8.41 27.07
CA GLU A 541 -22.04 -7.84 27.38
C GLU A 541 -22.74 -7.26 26.15
N VAL A 542 -22.01 -6.63 25.22
CA VAL A 542 -22.53 -6.06 23.97
C VAL A 542 -23.25 -7.12 23.15
N LEU A 543 -22.69 -8.33 23.06
CA LEU A 543 -23.32 -9.41 22.32
C LEU A 543 -24.66 -9.82 22.96
N GLY A 544 -24.69 -10.00 24.28
CA GLY A 544 -25.92 -10.33 25.01
C GLY A 544 -26.98 -9.23 24.92
N THR A 545 -26.58 -7.98 25.14
CA THR A 545 -27.48 -6.81 25.07
C THR A 545 -28.03 -6.58 23.67
N THR A 546 -27.21 -6.78 22.62
CA THR A 546 -27.68 -6.68 21.22
C THR A 546 -28.74 -7.73 20.90
N ILE A 547 -28.57 -8.98 21.39
CA ILE A 547 -29.56 -10.05 21.20
C ILE A 547 -30.87 -9.74 21.94
N ILE A 548 -30.77 -9.19 23.16
CA ILE A 548 -31.93 -8.79 23.97
C ILE A 548 -32.61 -7.52 23.41
N GLY A 549 -31.93 -6.75 22.56
CA GLY A 549 -32.41 -5.44 22.07
C GLY A 549 -32.28 -4.32 23.10
N GLY A 550 -31.40 -4.48 24.09
CA GLY A 550 -31.14 -3.49 25.15
C GLY A 550 -30.12 -2.42 24.76
N THR A 551 -29.96 -1.42 25.62
CA THR A 551 -28.95 -0.36 25.45
C THR A 551 -27.54 -0.86 25.73
N ILE A 552 -26.58 -0.50 24.86
CA ILE A 552 -25.17 -0.90 25.02
C ILE A 552 -24.57 -0.27 26.28
N PRO A 553 -23.93 -1.05 27.17
CA PRO A 553 -23.33 -0.53 28.40
C PRO A 553 -22.14 0.38 28.09
N LYS A 554 -22.00 1.45 28.88
CA LYS A 554 -20.81 2.33 28.80
C LYS A 554 -19.59 1.62 29.41
N PRO A 555 -18.41 1.70 28.78
CA PRO A 555 -17.21 1.09 29.32
C PRO A 555 -16.75 1.83 30.59
N THR A 556 -16.67 1.09 31.70
CA THR A 556 -16.23 1.63 33.00
C THR A 556 -14.74 1.43 33.25
N ASP A 557 -14.15 0.37 32.67
CA ASP A 557 -12.75 -0.02 32.91
C ASP A 557 -11.84 0.45 31.75
N ALA A 558 -10.54 0.48 32.02
CA ALA A 558 -9.55 0.79 31.00
C ALA A 558 -9.40 -0.36 29.98
N PRO A 559 -9.13 -0.05 28.69
CA PRO A 559 -8.77 -1.03 27.67
C PRO A 559 -7.61 -1.94 28.07
N GLU A 560 -7.60 -3.18 27.60
CA GLU A 560 -6.52 -4.13 27.93
C GLU A 560 -5.17 -3.68 27.32
N SER A 561 -5.17 -3.00 26.17
CA SER A 561 -3.96 -2.38 25.62
C SER A 561 -3.31 -1.37 26.56
N PHE A 562 -4.13 -0.54 27.25
CA PHE A 562 -3.61 0.40 28.25
C PHE A 562 -3.07 -0.34 29.47
N ARG A 563 -3.73 -1.41 29.92
CA ARG A 563 -3.27 -2.24 31.04
C ARG A 563 -1.96 -2.96 30.71
N LEU A 564 -1.82 -3.43 29.47
CA LEU A 564 -0.59 -4.01 28.95
C LEU A 564 0.55 -2.98 28.97
N LEU A 565 0.31 -1.76 28.46
CA LEU A 565 1.28 -0.67 28.52
C LEU A 565 1.75 -0.40 29.96
N VAL A 566 0.82 -0.33 30.92
CA VAL A 566 1.18 -0.14 32.34
C VAL A 566 2.06 -1.27 32.85
N ARG A 567 1.79 -2.52 32.46
CA ARG A 567 2.63 -3.68 32.84
C ARG A 567 4.02 -3.63 32.18
N GLU A 568 4.09 -3.24 30.91
CA GLU A 568 5.36 -3.07 30.19
C GLU A 568 6.21 -1.96 30.79
N LEU A 569 5.62 -0.82 31.15
CA LEU A 569 6.33 0.26 31.86
C LEU A 569 6.83 -0.20 33.24
N ARG A 570 6.01 -0.94 33.99
CA ARG A 570 6.43 -1.52 35.28
C ARG A 570 7.60 -2.49 35.14
N SER A 571 7.67 -3.25 34.03
CA SER A 571 8.81 -4.13 33.75
C SER A 571 10.13 -3.37 33.57
N LEU A 572 10.05 -2.09 33.18
CA LEU A 572 11.19 -1.17 33.06
C LEU A 572 11.45 -0.39 34.36
N ALA A 573 10.89 -0.83 35.49
CA ALA A 573 10.92 -0.13 36.78
C ALA A 573 10.32 1.29 36.75
N MET A 574 9.41 1.56 35.80
CA MET A 574 8.63 2.80 35.78
C MET A 574 7.22 2.54 36.34
N GLU A 575 6.86 3.25 37.41
CA GLU A 575 5.53 3.15 38.01
C GLU A 575 4.59 4.23 37.45
N LEU A 576 3.54 3.80 36.74
CA LEU A 576 2.48 4.68 36.27
C LEU A 576 1.27 4.61 37.21
N ASN A 577 1.02 5.71 37.92
CA ASN A 577 -0.08 5.88 38.85
C ASN A 577 -1.23 6.66 38.19
N HIS A 578 -2.46 6.13 38.25
CA HIS A 578 -3.66 6.83 37.78
C HIS A 578 -4.40 7.43 38.98
N PHE A 579 -4.88 8.67 38.83
CA PHE A 579 -5.60 9.39 39.88
C PHE A 579 -7.02 9.70 39.39
N LEU A 580 -8.03 9.28 40.13
CA LEU A 580 -9.41 9.71 39.91
C LEU A 580 -9.58 11.09 40.57
N ILE A 581 -9.80 12.12 39.76
CA ILE A 581 -10.11 13.47 40.23
C ILE A 581 -11.63 13.62 40.16
N SER A 582 -12.28 13.84 41.30
CA SER A 582 -13.70 14.17 41.34
C SER A 582 -13.93 15.60 40.84
N GLU A 583 -14.73 15.77 39.79
CA GLU A 583 -15.08 17.09 39.20
C GLU A 583 -15.74 18.04 40.21
N LYS A 584 -16.47 17.52 41.22
CA LYS A 584 -17.18 18.37 42.18
C LYS A 584 -16.28 19.03 43.23
N ASN A 585 -15.16 18.40 43.59
CA ASN A 585 -14.36 18.83 44.76
C ASN A 585 -12.85 18.96 44.48
N PHE A 586 -12.35 18.62 43.27
CA PHE A 586 -10.92 18.51 42.94
C PHE A 586 -10.10 17.70 43.96
N ARG A 587 -10.75 16.87 44.79
CA ARG A 587 -10.10 16.00 45.77
C ARG A 587 -9.65 14.73 45.06
N ILE A 588 -8.34 14.48 45.11
CA ILE A 588 -7.71 13.25 44.59
C ILE A 588 -7.99 12.13 45.59
N HIS A 589 -8.85 11.18 45.22
CA HIS A 589 -9.01 9.96 46.00
C HIS A 589 -7.97 8.93 45.55
N ARG A 590 -6.97 8.68 46.40
CA ARG A 590 -6.09 7.52 46.26
C ARG A 590 -6.83 6.27 46.75
N LYS A 591 -6.91 5.23 45.92
CA LYS A 591 -6.84 3.85 46.44
C LYS A 591 -5.36 3.56 46.63
N GLU A 592 -4.85 3.80 47.83
CA GLU A 592 -3.47 3.49 48.19
C GLU A 592 -3.29 1.97 48.36
N GLN A 593 -2.36 1.39 47.62
CA GLN A 593 -1.40 0.48 48.22
C GLN A 593 -0.21 1.34 48.66
N THR A 594 -0.11 1.64 49.95
CA THR A 594 1.00 2.39 50.53
C THR A 594 2.29 1.57 50.47
N HIS A 595 3.32 2.08 49.79
CA HIS A 595 4.70 1.73 50.09
C HIS A 595 5.21 2.65 51.21
N MET A 596 5.07 2.22 52.47
CA MET A 596 6.00 2.61 53.52
C MET A 596 7.31 1.84 53.29
N THR A 597 8.45 2.51 53.27
CA THR A 597 9.72 1.84 53.60
C THR A 597 9.85 1.81 55.12
N SER A 598 10.23 0.67 55.68
CA SER A 598 10.11 0.35 57.10
C SER A 598 11.13 1.00 58.04
N TYR A 599 11.99 1.92 57.60
CA TYR A 599 13.26 2.20 58.31
C TYR A 599 13.72 3.67 58.43
N GLY A 600 12.81 4.65 58.39
CA GLY A 600 13.09 6.04 58.81
C GLY A 600 13.05 7.12 57.70
N SER A 601 13.11 8.40 58.09
CA SER A 601 12.94 9.56 57.21
C SER A 601 14.23 9.96 56.46
N GLU A 602 14.11 10.26 55.17
CA GLU A 602 15.19 10.79 54.32
C GLU A 602 15.76 12.12 54.85
N ARG A 603 17.09 12.34 54.74
CA ARG A 603 17.74 13.59 55.23
C ARG A 603 18.37 14.39 54.08
N ILE A 604 18.08 15.69 54.05
CA ILE A 604 18.73 16.67 53.14
C ILE A 604 19.91 17.29 53.89
N THR A 605 21.11 17.23 53.31
CA THR A 605 22.34 17.71 53.95
C THR A 605 23.36 18.17 52.93
N ASN A 606 24.19 19.15 53.27
CA ASN A 606 25.34 19.58 52.47
C ASN A 606 26.63 18.77 52.72
N LYS A 607 26.66 17.92 53.76
CA LYS A 607 27.80 17.06 54.12
C LYS A 607 27.58 15.65 53.59
N ILE A 608 27.97 15.41 52.35
CA ILE A 608 27.83 14.09 51.70
C ILE A 608 29.20 13.41 51.64
N PRO A 609 29.38 12.23 52.27
CA PRO A 609 30.62 11.49 52.21
C PRO A 609 30.89 10.98 50.78
N HIS A 610 32.16 10.96 50.37
CA HIS A 610 32.65 10.44 49.07
C HIS A 610 32.39 11.29 47.81
N LEU A 611 31.89 12.53 47.94
CA LEU A 611 31.78 13.50 46.84
C LEU A 611 32.87 14.57 46.91
N GLU A 612 33.45 14.93 45.76
CA GLU A 612 34.45 16.00 45.66
C GLU A 612 33.85 17.35 46.10
N ALA A 613 34.60 18.13 46.90
CA ALA A 613 34.17 19.44 47.39
C ALA A 613 33.79 20.41 46.26
N LYS A 614 34.38 20.24 45.07
CA LYS A 614 34.04 21.01 43.87
C LYS A 614 32.57 20.87 43.48
N LEU A 615 31.96 19.70 43.59
CA LEU A 615 30.57 19.44 43.15
C LEU A 615 29.51 19.93 44.15
N LEU A 616 29.93 20.18 45.40
CA LEU A 616 29.07 20.66 46.50
C LEU A 616 29.17 22.18 46.70
N ARG A 617 30.06 22.87 45.96
CA ARG A 617 30.40 24.29 46.13
C ARG A 617 29.22 25.26 46.05
N ASN A 618 28.16 24.85 45.36
CA ASN A 618 26.98 25.68 45.10
C ASN A 618 25.83 25.41 46.08
N LEU A 619 26.00 24.55 47.08
CA LEU A 619 24.97 24.21 48.08
C LEU A 619 25.03 25.14 49.30
N ASP A 620 23.88 25.46 49.86
CA ASP A 620 23.71 26.21 51.10
C ASP A 620 23.91 25.33 52.35
N LYS A 621 23.68 25.89 53.54
CA LYS A 621 23.81 25.17 54.82
C LYS A 621 22.79 24.02 54.96
N ASN A 622 21.70 24.04 54.19
CA ASN A 622 20.63 23.04 54.22
C ASN A 622 20.81 21.95 53.16
N GLY A 623 21.83 22.06 52.29
CA GLY A 623 22.08 21.08 51.22
C GLY A 623 21.34 21.36 49.93
N ILE A 624 20.92 22.60 49.66
CA ILE A 624 20.20 23.00 48.44
C ILE A 624 21.00 24.05 47.70
N VAL A 625 20.93 24.05 46.36
CA VAL A 625 21.65 25.02 45.53
C VAL A 625 21.27 26.47 45.86
N ILE A 626 22.28 27.32 45.99
CA ILE A 626 22.13 28.74 46.29
C ILE A 626 21.52 29.46 45.07
N LEU A 627 20.51 30.29 45.34
CA LEU A 627 19.87 31.13 44.32
C LEU A 627 20.90 32.09 43.68
N GLY A 628 20.88 32.20 42.36
CA GLY A 628 21.79 33.06 41.61
C GLY A 628 23.13 32.41 41.26
N SER A 629 23.44 31.23 41.80
CA SER A 629 24.67 30.47 41.50
C SER A 629 24.73 29.98 40.07
N TRP A 630 25.95 29.93 39.53
CA TRP A 630 26.23 29.32 38.23
C TRP A 630 26.51 27.83 38.41
N VAL A 631 25.70 26.99 37.76
CA VAL A 631 25.80 25.52 37.85
C VAL A 631 26.21 24.91 36.53
N GLU A 632 27.10 23.92 36.61
CA GLU A 632 27.62 23.15 35.49
C GLU A 632 27.21 21.68 35.60
N THR A 633 27.40 20.94 34.49
CA THR A 633 27.05 19.53 34.41
C THR A 633 27.72 18.74 35.54
N GLY A 634 26.93 17.96 36.29
CA GLY A 634 27.40 17.17 37.42
C GLY A 634 27.36 17.86 38.78
N ASP A 635 27.20 19.20 38.84
CA ASP A 635 27.03 19.90 40.11
C ASP A 635 25.78 19.40 40.85
N VAL A 636 25.89 19.26 42.18
CA VAL A 636 24.77 18.82 43.03
C VAL A 636 23.83 20.00 43.26
N LEU A 637 22.56 19.80 42.92
CA LEU A 637 21.48 20.78 43.11
C LEU A 637 20.74 20.58 44.44
N VAL A 638 20.57 19.34 44.88
CA VAL A 638 20.03 18.97 46.20
C VAL A 638 20.80 17.78 46.75
N GLY A 639 21.43 17.97 47.91
CA GLY A 639 22.17 16.94 48.62
C GLY A 639 21.24 16.06 49.45
N LYS A 640 21.09 14.79 49.07
CA LYS A 640 20.14 13.85 49.68
C LYS A 640 20.81 12.54 50.06
N LEU A 641 20.70 12.16 51.33
CA LEU A 641 21.17 10.89 51.87
C LEU A 641 19.99 10.00 52.27
N THR A 642 19.96 8.79 51.72
CA THR A 642 18.94 7.79 52.04
C THR A 642 19.59 6.67 52.87
N PRO A 643 19.09 6.34 54.06
CA PRO A 643 19.65 5.23 54.86
C PRO A 643 19.50 3.90 54.10
N GLN A 644 20.55 3.08 54.11
CA GLN A 644 20.57 1.77 53.44
C GLN A 644 20.95 0.67 54.45
N MET A 645 20.43 -0.55 54.26
CA MET A 645 20.74 -1.69 55.12
C MET A 645 22.24 -2.01 55.11
N ALA A 646 22.88 -2.06 56.28
CA ALA A 646 24.07 -2.88 56.48
C ALA A 646 23.61 -4.33 56.80
N LYS A 647 23.24 -5.10 55.79
CA LYS A 647 23.07 -6.56 55.91
C LYS A 647 23.77 -7.25 54.75
N GLU A 648 24.75 -8.09 55.06
CA GLU A 648 25.54 -8.87 54.09
C GLU A 648 24.68 -9.78 53.20
N SER A 649 23.43 -10.06 53.60
CA SER A 649 22.53 -11.01 52.93
C SER A 649 21.95 -10.54 51.58
N SER A 650 22.07 -9.25 51.21
CA SER A 650 21.49 -8.72 49.97
C SER A 650 22.41 -8.77 48.75
N TYR A 651 23.68 -9.15 48.91
CA TYR A 651 24.66 -9.24 47.82
C TYR A 651 24.79 -10.69 47.32
N SER A 652 25.09 -10.86 46.03
CA SER A 652 25.38 -12.18 45.47
C SER A 652 26.62 -12.80 46.15
N PRO A 653 26.77 -14.13 46.19
CA PRO A 653 27.93 -14.78 46.82
C PRO A 653 29.27 -14.30 46.24
N GLU A 654 29.32 -14.01 44.94
CA GLU A 654 30.50 -13.50 44.23
C GLU A 654 30.87 -12.08 44.68
N ASP A 655 29.88 -11.19 44.85
CA ASP A 655 30.09 -9.83 45.35
C ASP A 655 30.59 -9.79 46.80
N ARG A 656 30.20 -10.77 47.63
CA ARG A 656 30.69 -10.90 49.01
C ARG A 656 32.16 -11.31 49.05
N LEU A 657 32.55 -12.26 48.21
CA LEU A 657 33.93 -12.74 48.11
C LEU A 657 34.88 -11.61 47.64
N LEU A 658 34.48 -10.87 46.61
CA LEU A 658 35.24 -9.72 46.09
C LEU A 658 35.44 -8.62 47.14
N ARG A 659 34.39 -8.29 47.91
CA ARG A 659 34.48 -7.27 48.96
C ARG A 659 35.32 -7.70 50.16
N ALA A 660 35.30 -8.98 50.51
CA ALA A 660 36.14 -9.56 51.57
C ALA A 660 37.62 -9.56 51.17
N ILE A 661 37.95 -9.89 49.92
CA ILE A 661 39.32 -9.84 49.38
C ILE A 661 39.85 -8.40 49.36
N LEU A 662 38.99 -7.41 49.09
CA LEU A 662 39.38 -6.00 48.93
C LEU A 662 39.24 -5.16 50.21
N GLY A 663 38.80 -5.73 51.33
CA GLY A 663 38.72 -5.02 52.63
C GLY A 663 37.74 -3.84 52.68
N ILE A 664 36.68 -3.83 51.86
CA ILE A 664 35.78 -2.67 51.71
C ILE A 664 34.68 -2.69 52.78
N GLN A 665 34.66 -1.69 53.69
CA GLN A 665 33.59 -1.52 54.68
C GLN A 665 32.26 -1.05 54.04
N VAL A 666 31.14 -1.56 54.56
CA VAL A 666 29.77 -1.26 54.07
C VAL A 666 29.31 0.12 54.59
N SER A 667 29.07 1.07 53.69
CA SER A 667 28.50 2.37 54.05
C SER A 667 27.02 2.25 54.44
N THR A 668 26.61 2.90 55.53
CA THR A 668 25.25 2.84 56.10
C THR A 668 24.24 3.77 55.41
N SER A 669 24.66 4.52 54.39
CA SER A 669 23.83 5.46 53.65
C SER A 669 24.17 5.48 52.17
N LYS A 670 23.14 5.60 51.32
CA LYS A 670 23.25 5.73 49.87
C LYS A 670 23.09 7.19 49.46
N GLU A 671 23.98 7.66 48.59
CA GLU A 671 23.85 8.94 47.93
C GLU A 671 22.71 8.90 46.89
N THR A 672 21.71 9.77 47.03
CA THR A 672 20.59 9.93 46.08
C THR A 672 20.41 11.40 45.71
N CYS A 673 21.51 12.12 45.51
CA CYS A 673 21.50 13.56 45.25
C CYS A 673 20.91 13.90 43.88
N LEU A 674 20.22 15.04 43.79
CA LEU A 674 19.79 15.60 42.51
C LEU A 674 20.98 16.33 41.87
N LYS A 675 21.48 15.81 40.74
CA LYS A 675 22.60 16.40 39.99
C LYS A 675 22.12 17.04 38.68
N LEU A 676 22.81 18.07 38.22
CA LEU A 676 22.52 18.68 36.92
C LEU A 676 22.85 17.68 35.79
N PRO A 677 21.90 17.37 34.88
CA PRO A 677 22.11 16.38 33.81
C PRO A 677 23.14 16.82 32.77
N THR A 678 23.61 15.87 31.97
CA THR A 678 24.66 16.08 30.96
C THR A 678 24.28 17.14 29.93
N GLY A 679 25.12 18.16 29.78
CA GLY A 679 24.90 19.29 28.85
C GLY A 679 24.08 20.45 29.45
N GLY A 680 23.67 20.35 30.71
CA GLY A 680 23.10 21.45 31.47
C GLY A 680 24.20 22.42 31.92
N ARG A 681 24.01 23.71 31.63
CA ARG A 681 24.74 24.83 32.25
C ARG A 681 23.82 26.03 32.34
N GLY A 682 23.83 26.75 33.44
CA GLY A 682 22.94 27.90 33.58
C GLY A 682 22.97 28.53 34.96
N ARG A 683 22.18 29.60 35.11
CA ARG A 683 22.04 30.31 36.38
C ARG A 683 20.77 29.86 37.09
N VAL A 684 20.86 29.53 38.37
CA VAL A 684 19.68 29.22 39.18
C VAL A 684 18.89 30.51 39.39
N ILE A 685 17.65 30.54 38.89
CA ILE A 685 16.78 31.73 38.95
C ILE A 685 15.71 31.64 40.03
N ASP A 686 15.35 30.43 40.47
CA ASP A 686 14.27 30.22 41.43
C ASP A 686 14.46 28.89 42.18
N VAL A 687 14.24 28.91 43.49
CA VAL A 687 14.25 27.74 44.37
C VAL A 687 13.05 27.86 45.31
N ARG A 688 12.03 27.00 45.15
CA ARG A 688 10.81 27.03 45.97
C ARG A 688 10.56 25.73 46.70
N TRP A 689 10.19 25.87 47.97
CA TRP A 689 9.62 24.82 48.79
C TRP A 689 8.11 24.77 48.59
N ILE A 690 7.59 23.59 48.23
CA ILE A 690 6.16 23.39 48.05
C ILE A 690 5.69 22.46 49.18
N GLN A 691 5.04 23.04 50.20
CA GLN A 691 4.33 22.30 51.25
C GLN A 691 2.86 22.10 50.86
N LYS A 692 2.34 20.88 51.04
CA LYS A 692 0.91 20.58 50.92
C LYS A 692 0.18 21.05 52.18
N LYS A 693 -0.78 21.97 52.06
CA LYS A 693 -1.70 22.30 53.17
C LYS A 693 -2.79 21.23 53.29
N GLY A 694 -2.70 20.39 54.32
CA GLY A 694 -3.68 19.36 54.71
C GLY A 694 -3.11 18.47 55.80
N GLY A 695 -3.85 18.28 56.91
CA GLY A 695 -3.32 17.82 58.20
C GLY A 695 -2.81 16.37 58.27
N SER A 696 -1.55 16.23 58.69
CA SER A 696 -1.01 15.29 59.68
C SER A 696 0.51 15.54 59.75
N SER A 697 1.15 15.21 60.88
CA SER A 697 2.45 15.74 61.32
C SER A 697 3.70 15.27 60.54
N TYR A 698 3.57 14.72 59.33
CA TYR A 698 4.72 14.40 58.47
C TYR A 698 4.36 14.62 56.99
N ASN A 699 4.66 15.81 56.47
CA ASN A 699 4.39 16.19 55.07
C ASN A 699 5.68 16.12 54.23
N PRO A 700 5.71 15.41 53.09
CA PRO A 700 6.87 15.40 52.21
C PRO A 700 7.01 16.74 51.47
N GLU A 701 8.16 17.38 51.63
CA GLU A 701 8.46 18.68 51.04
C GLU A 701 9.01 18.50 49.62
N THR A 702 8.40 19.16 48.62
CA THR A 702 8.92 19.14 47.23
C THR A 702 9.74 20.40 46.98
N ILE A 703 10.98 20.24 46.53
CA ILE A 703 11.86 21.35 46.15
C ILE A 703 11.85 21.50 44.63
N ARG A 704 11.46 22.68 44.14
CA ARG A 704 11.49 23.03 42.71
C ARG A 704 12.63 24.00 42.45
N ILE A 705 13.53 23.65 41.52
CA ILE A 705 14.67 24.48 41.12
C ILE A 705 14.49 24.83 39.64
N SER A 706 14.50 26.11 39.32
CA SER A 706 14.44 26.62 37.94
C SER A 706 15.79 27.17 37.53
N ILE A 707 16.29 26.74 36.37
CA ILE A 707 17.61 27.11 35.85
C ILE A 707 17.41 27.80 34.50
N LEU A 708 17.91 29.02 34.39
CA LEU A 708 17.94 29.76 33.13
C LEU A 708 19.14 29.33 32.30
N GLN A 709 18.87 28.78 31.12
CA GLN A 709 19.89 28.36 30.17
C GLN A 709 19.79 29.16 28.86
N LYS A 710 20.85 29.88 28.51
CA LYS A 710 21.01 30.47 27.17
C LYS A 710 21.62 29.42 26.24
N ARG A 711 20.89 29.02 25.20
CA ARG A 711 21.35 28.02 24.21
C ARG A 711 21.54 28.64 22.84
N GLU A 712 22.78 28.65 22.38
CA GLU A 712 23.15 29.03 21.01
C GLU A 712 22.71 27.97 19.99
N ILE A 713 22.58 28.37 18.71
CA ILE A 713 22.29 27.43 17.62
C ILE A 713 23.49 26.49 17.46
N LYS A 714 23.22 25.19 17.35
CA LYS A 714 24.24 24.16 17.12
C LYS A 714 23.91 23.33 15.89
N VAL A 715 24.94 22.73 15.29
CA VAL A 715 24.78 21.71 14.25
C VAL A 715 23.89 20.59 14.80
N GLY A 716 22.86 20.19 14.04
CA GLY A 716 21.84 19.24 14.46
C GLY A 716 20.54 19.87 14.99
N ASP A 717 20.51 21.17 15.30
CA ASP A 717 19.26 21.86 15.67
C ASP A 717 18.29 21.87 14.47
N LYS A 718 16.98 21.68 14.72
CA LYS A 718 15.92 21.72 13.70
C LYS A 718 15.36 23.15 13.57
N VAL A 719 15.22 23.60 12.33
CA VAL A 719 14.59 24.88 11.96
C VAL A 719 13.45 24.64 10.99
N ALA A 720 12.43 25.49 11.01
CA ALA A 720 11.27 25.38 10.14
C ALA A 720 10.84 26.73 9.55
N GLY A 721 10.53 26.74 8.26
CA GLY A 721 9.81 27.84 7.62
C GLY A 721 8.29 27.70 7.75
N ARG A 722 7.55 28.78 7.50
CA ARG A 722 6.07 28.80 7.56
C ARG A 722 5.41 27.88 6.53
N HIS A 723 6.02 27.73 5.35
CA HIS A 723 5.55 26.84 4.27
C HIS A 723 5.88 25.34 4.50
N GLY A 724 6.05 24.90 5.75
CA GLY A 724 6.22 23.46 6.08
C GLY A 724 7.62 22.88 5.82
N ASN A 725 8.59 23.70 5.42
CA ASN A 725 9.97 23.25 5.20
C ASN A 725 10.70 23.10 6.54
N LYS A 726 10.91 21.85 6.96
CA LYS A 726 11.75 21.50 8.11
C LYS A 726 13.15 21.14 7.63
N GLY A 727 14.17 21.76 8.23
CA GLY A 727 15.58 21.52 7.96
C GLY A 727 16.36 21.28 9.25
N ILE A 728 17.51 20.62 9.13
CA ILE A 728 18.47 20.46 10.22
C ILE A 728 19.68 21.34 9.87
N VAL A 729 20.19 22.10 10.84
CA VAL A 729 21.43 22.88 10.66
C VAL A 729 22.58 21.90 10.44
N SER A 730 23.08 21.82 9.21
CA SER A 730 24.13 20.87 8.82
C SER A 730 25.53 21.36 9.17
N LYS A 731 25.79 22.66 9.04
CA LYS A 731 27.07 23.30 9.33
C LYS A 731 26.86 24.78 9.65
N ILE A 732 27.65 25.32 10.58
CA ILE A 732 27.73 26.74 10.89
C ILE A 732 29.07 27.24 10.36
N LEU A 733 29.06 28.29 9.53
CA LEU A 733 30.26 28.86 8.89
C LEU A 733 30.58 30.22 9.49
N SER A 734 31.83 30.65 9.36
CA SER A 734 32.23 32.02 9.72
C SER A 734 31.60 33.01 8.73
N ARG A 735 31.46 34.29 9.13
CA ARG A 735 30.89 35.33 8.27
C ARG A 735 31.66 35.49 6.95
N GLN A 736 32.97 35.23 6.97
CA GLN A 736 33.86 35.31 5.80
C GLN A 736 33.67 34.14 4.83
N ASP A 737 33.33 32.96 5.35
CA ASP A 737 33.09 31.75 4.55
C ASP A 737 31.67 31.66 3.99
N MET A 738 30.75 32.52 4.46
CA MET A 738 29.39 32.55 3.95
C MET A 738 29.36 33.18 2.56
N PRO A 739 28.52 32.68 1.64
CA PRO A 739 28.31 33.35 0.37
C PRO A 739 27.87 34.80 0.57
N TYR A 740 28.36 35.70 -0.27
CA TYR A 740 28.05 37.13 -0.19
C TYR A 740 27.39 37.63 -1.48
N LEU A 741 26.58 38.66 -1.29
CA LEU A 741 25.85 39.38 -2.32
C LEU A 741 26.78 40.33 -3.09
N GLN A 742 26.28 40.87 -4.21
CA GLN A 742 27.03 41.85 -5.02
C GLN A 742 27.38 43.14 -4.26
N ASP A 743 26.61 43.49 -3.23
CA ASP A 743 26.86 44.64 -2.34
C ASP A 743 27.83 44.33 -1.18
N GLY A 744 28.38 43.10 -1.13
CA GLY A 744 29.27 42.64 -0.07
C GLY A 744 28.54 42.15 1.20
N GLY A 745 27.21 42.14 1.23
CA GLY A 745 26.42 41.60 2.32
C GLY A 745 26.49 40.07 2.39
N PRO A 746 26.86 39.45 3.53
CA PRO A 746 26.84 37.99 3.65
C PRO A 746 25.40 37.47 3.78
N VAL A 747 25.17 36.25 3.29
CA VAL A 747 23.90 35.53 3.47
C VAL A 747 23.86 34.88 4.87
N ASP A 748 22.69 34.88 5.51
CA ASP A 748 22.52 34.29 6.85
C ASP A 748 22.30 32.77 6.84
N MET A 749 21.56 32.25 5.85
CA MET A 749 21.25 30.82 5.71
C MET A 749 21.19 30.39 4.24
N VAL A 750 21.70 29.20 3.94
CA VAL A 750 21.66 28.61 2.59
C VAL A 750 20.78 27.36 2.61
N PHE A 751 19.76 27.32 1.75
CA PHE A 751 18.87 26.17 1.59
C PHE A 751 19.23 25.33 0.37
N ASN A 752 18.96 24.02 0.44
CA ASN A 752 19.07 23.14 -0.73
C ASN A 752 17.91 23.43 -1.69
N PRO A 753 18.18 23.85 -2.95
CA PRO A 753 17.14 24.20 -3.91
C PRO A 753 16.23 23.01 -4.28
N LEU A 754 16.72 21.77 -4.21
CA LEU A 754 15.92 20.58 -4.51
C LEU A 754 14.76 20.35 -3.53
N GLY A 755 14.83 20.96 -2.33
CA GLY A 755 13.78 20.88 -1.32
C GLY A 755 12.48 21.60 -1.72
N VAL A 756 12.53 22.51 -2.70
CA VAL A 756 11.37 23.31 -3.12
C VAL A 756 10.55 22.63 -4.24
N PRO A 757 11.15 22.15 -5.37
CA PRO A 757 10.40 21.44 -6.41
C PRO A 757 9.84 20.11 -5.92
N SER A 758 10.60 19.36 -5.12
CA SER A 758 10.17 18.04 -4.59
C SER A 758 8.96 18.12 -3.67
N ARG A 759 8.66 19.30 -3.11
CA ARG A 759 7.54 19.53 -2.17
C ARG A 759 6.50 20.51 -2.70
N MET A 760 6.64 20.98 -3.94
CA MET A 760 5.76 21.98 -4.57
C MET A 760 5.57 23.27 -3.74
N ASN A 761 6.58 23.69 -2.97
CA ASN A 761 6.49 24.82 -2.05
C ASN A 761 6.82 26.18 -2.70
N VAL A 762 6.18 26.49 -3.83
CA VAL A 762 6.45 27.72 -4.61
C VAL A 762 6.14 28.99 -3.80
N GLY A 763 5.17 28.95 -2.88
CA GLY A 763 4.85 30.08 -2.01
C GLY A 763 6.04 30.59 -1.17
N GLN A 764 6.97 29.69 -0.79
CA GLN A 764 8.18 30.10 -0.08
C GLN A 764 9.09 30.99 -0.94
N ILE A 765 9.17 30.73 -2.24
CA ILE A 765 9.98 31.54 -3.16
C ILE A 765 9.38 32.95 -3.21
N PHE A 766 8.06 33.06 -3.32
CA PHE A 766 7.37 34.36 -3.32
C PHE A 766 7.50 35.09 -1.99
N GLU A 767 7.36 34.41 -0.84
CA GLU A 767 7.61 35.01 0.49
C GLU A 767 9.04 35.55 0.59
N CYS A 768 10.03 34.75 0.19
CA CYS A 768 11.44 35.13 0.20
C CYS A 768 11.69 36.39 -0.63
N SER A 769 11.27 36.39 -1.90
CA SER A 769 11.50 37.49 -2.83
C SER A 769 10.75 38.76 -2.42
N LEU A 770 9.50 38.62 -1.98
CA LEU A 770 8.72 39.76 -1.51
C LEU A 770 9.30 40.34 -0.21
N GLY A 771 9.75 39.48 0.71
CA GLY A 771 10.42 39.90 1.94
C GLY A 771 11.72 40.67 1.68
N LEU A 772 12.46 40.33 0.62
CA LEU A 772 13.64 41.09 0.20
C LEU A 772 13.26 42.50 -0.26
N SER A 773 12.28 42.61 -1.16
CA SER A 773 11.78 43.90 -1.64
C SER A 773 11.23 44.76 -0.49
N GLY A 774 10.43 44.17 0.41
CA GLY A 774 9.87 44.88 1.57
C GLY A 774 10.95 45.36 2.54
N GLY A 775 12.01 44.57 2.74
CA GLY A 775 13.13 44.99 3.58
C GLY A 775 14.02 46.07 2.96
N MET A 776 13.93 46.33 1.65
CA MET A 776 14.67 47.39 0.95
C MET A 776 13.81 48.65 0.78
N LEU A 777 12.50 48.47 0.60
CA LEU A 777 11.51 49.55 0.48
C LEU A 777 10.95 50.01 1.84
N ASP A 778 11.35 49.37 2.94
CA ASP A 778 10.80 49.52 4.29
C ASP A 778 9.25 49.36 4.34
N ARG A 779 8.76 48.35 3.61
CA ARG A 779 7.32 48.02 3.47
C ARG A 779 6.99 46.68 4.13
N HIS A 780 5.83 46.62 4.78
CA HIS A 780 5.25 45.38 5.33
C HIS A 780 4.05 44.92 4.51
N TYR A 781 4.16 43.72 3.93
CA TYR A 781 3.08 43.12 3.16
C TYR A 781 2.22 42.19 4.02
N ARG A 782 0.89 42.36 3.95
CA ARG A 782 -0.09 41.44 4.56
C ARG A 782 -0.82 40.72 3.44
N ILE A 783 -0.55 39.42 3.29
CA ILE A 783 -1.19 38.57 2.28
C ILE A 783 -2.20 37.67 2.99
N THR A 784 -3.47 37.79 2.60
CA THR A 784 -4.59 36.96 3.07
C THR A 784 -4.63 35.63 2.30
N PRO A 785 -4.86 34.49 2.98
CA PRO A 785 -5.12 33.23 2.29
C PRO A 785 -6.43 33.32 1.48
N PHE A 786 -6.41 32.88 0.22
CA PHE A 786 -7.59 32.78 -0.66
C PHE A 786 -8.30 34.11 -0.98
N ASP A 787 -7.55 35.22 -1.17
CA ASP A 787 -8.15 36.46 -1.67
C ASP A 787 -8.55 36.31 -3.15
N GLU A 788 -9.87 36.36 -3.43
CA GLU A 788 -10.48 36.15 -4.75
C GLU A 788 -10.00 37.15 -5.83
N ARG A 789 -9.32 38.22 -5.44
CA ARG A 789 -8.76 39.23 -6.35
C ARG A 789 -7.46 38.80 -7.04
N TYR A 790 -6.86 37.67 -6.66
CA TYR A 790 -5.57 37.23 -7.19
C TYR A 790 -5.70 35.90 -7.95
N GLU A 791 -5.77 35.96 -9.28
CA GLU A 791 -5.42 34.81 -10.14
C GLU A 791 -3.97 34.34 -9.84
N GLN A 792 -3.62 33.09 -10.18
CA GLN A 792 -2.24 32.58 -9.98
C GLN A 792 -1.15 33.49 -10.57
N GLU A 793 -1.47 34.26 -11.62
CA GLU A 793 -0.55 35.24 -12.20
C GLU A 793 -0.38 36.52 -11.36
N ALA A 794 -1.37 36.88 -10.55
CA ALA A 794 -1.40 38.15 -9.84
C ALA A 794 -0.36 38.21 -8.70
N SER A 795 -0.14 37.09 -7.99
CA SER A 795 0.94 37.00 -6.99
C SER A 795 2.33 37.13 -7.63
N ARG A 796 2.51 36.54 -8.82
CA ARG A 796 3.76 36.64 -9.59
C ARG A 796 3.99 38.06 -10.10
N LYS A 797 2.94 38.72 -10.61
CA LYS A 797 2.97 40.12 -11.05
C LYS A 797 3.34 41.05 -9.90
N LEU A 798 2.73 40.88 -8.72
CA LEU A 798 3.03 41.65 -7.51
C LEU A 798 4.51 41.49 -7.09
N VAL A 799 5.01 40.27 -6.99
CA VAL A 799 6.41 40.04 -6.56
C VAL A 799 7.40 40.67 -7.54
N PHE A 800 7.17 40.56 -8.85
CA PHE A 800 8.07 41.15 -9.83
C PHE A 800 7.95 42.67 -9.93
N SER A 801 6.76 43.26 -9.75
CA SER A 801 6.61 44.71 -9.73
C SER A 801 7.35 45.33 -8.55
N GLU A 802 7.23 44.74 -7.36
CA GLU A 802 7.92 45.24 -6.15
C GLU A 802 9.44 45.04 -6.23
N LEU A 803 9.92 43.93 -6.81
CA LEU A 803 11.36 43.75 -7.06
C LEU A 803 11.92 44.78 -8.05
N TYR A 804 11.15 45.11 -9.09
CA TYR A 804 11.53 46.13 -10.06
C TYR A 804 11.52 47.53 -9.44
N GLU A 805 10.53 47.85 -8.61
CA GLU A 805 10.48 49.11 -7.86
C GLU A 805 11.67 49.23 -6.88
N ALA A 806 11.97 48.17 -6.14
CA ALA A 806 13.13 48.10 -5.25
C ALA A 806 14.46 48.30 -6.01
N SER A 807 14.62 47.66 -7.18
CA SER A 807 15.80 47.85 -8.03
C SER A 807 15.97 49.31 -8.47
N LYS A 808 14.88 49.98 -8.87
CA LYS A 808 14.91 51.40 -9.23
C LYS A 808 15.26 52.30 -8.04
N GLN A 809 14.57 52.13 -6.92
CA GLN A 809 14.70 53.05 -5.78
C GLN A 809 16.07 52.94 -5.09
N THR A 810 16.67 51.75 -5.07
CA THR A 810 17.99 51.51 -4.49
C THR A 810 19.15 51.64 -5.48
N SER A 811 18.87 51.93 -6.77
CA SER A 811 19.86 52.00 -7.86
C SER A 811 20.74 50.74 -8.00
N ASN A 812 20.21 49.58 -7.64
CA ASN A 812 20.92 48.29 -7.66
C ASN A 812 20.34 47.38 -8.76
N PRO A 813 21.04 47.20 -9.91
CA PRO A 813 20.51 46.47 -11.06
C PRO A 813 20.44 44.95 -10.84
N TRP A 814 21.17 44.40 -9.87
CA TRP A 814 21.23 42.96 -9.60
C TRP A 814 20.04 42.41 -8.82
N ILE A 815 19.19 43.29 -8.28
CA ILE A 815 17.94 42.93 -7.56
C ILE A 815 16.90 42.41 -8.56
N PHE A 816 16.91 42.94 -9.79
CA PHE A 816 15.99 42.55 -10.84
C PHE A 816 16.73 42.49 -12.18
N GLU A 817 17.25 41.29 -12.52
CA GLU A 817 17.83 41.03 -13.84
C GLU A 817 16.72 40.64 -14.84
N PRO A 818 16.57 41.32 -15.99
CA PRO A 818 15.53 41.02 -16.98
C PRO A 818 15.60 39.60 -17.55
N GLU A 819 16.81 39.03 -17.67
CA GLU A 819 17.03 37.67 -18.15
C GLU A 819 16.61 36.61 -17.11
N TYR A 820 16.66 36.93 -15.81
CA TYR A 820 16.35 36.01 -14.71
C TYR A 820 15.63 36.72 -13.55
N PRO A 821 14.35 37.09 -13.71
CA PRO A 821 13.63 37.88 -12.71
C PRO A 821 13.54 37.12 -11.37
N GLY A 822 14.04 37.74 -10.30
CA GLY A 822 14.08 37.18 -8.94
C GLY A 822 15.28 36.28 -8.64
N LYS A 823 16.28 36.20 -9.52
CA LYS A 823 17.57 35.53 -9.24
C LYS A 823 18.72 36.53 -9.32
N SER A 824 19.72 36.33 -8.47
CA SER A 824 20.90 37.19 -8.41
C SER A 824 22.18 36.35 -8.39
N LYS A 825 23.27 36.88 -8.94
CA LYS A 825 24.60 36.27 -8.80
C LYS A 825 25.10 36.41 -7.36
N ILE A 826 25.68 35.34 -6.85
CA ILE A 826 26.28 35.25 -5.51
C ILE A 826 27.75 34.88 -5.69
N PHE A 827 28.59 35.31 -4.76
CA PHE A 827 30.01 34.96 -4.71
C PHE A 827 30.31 34.05 -3.53
N ASP A 828 31.22 33.11 -3.75
CA ASP A 828 31.70 32.21 -2.71
C ASP A 828 32.67 32.94 -1.79
N GLY A 829 32.35 33.01 -0.49
CA GLY A 829 33.18 33.64 0.54
C GLY A 829 34.59 33.06 0.65
N ARG A 830 34.80 31.80 0.23
CA ARG A 830 36.11 31.14 0.31
C ARG A 830 37.01 31.41 -0.88
N THR A 831 36.43 31.48 -2.08
CA THR A 831 37.18 31.53 -3.33
C THR A 831 37.09 32.88 -4.04
N GLY A 832 36.16 33.75 -3.63
CA GLY A 832 35.88 35.04 -4.27
C GLY A 832 35.21 34.92 -5.64
N ASN A 833 35.02 33.71 -6.15
CA ASN A 833 34.46 33.45 -7.47
C ASN A 833 32.93 33.48 -7.44
N SER A 834 32.32 33.90 -8.55
CA SER A 834 30.87 33.84 -8.72
C SER A 834 30.39 32.39 -8.95
N PHE A 835 29.23 32.05 -8.39
CA PHE A 835 28.58 30.78 -8.69
C PHE A 835 28.08 30.75 -10.14
N LYS A 836 28.25 29.60 -10.84
CA LYS A 836 27.84 29.43 -12.25
C LYS A 836 26.35 29.60 -12.51
N GLN A 837 25.51 29.34 -11.51
CA GLN A 837 24.06 29.51 -11.60
C GLN A 837 23.61 30.61 -10.64
N PRO A 838 22.72 31.53 -11.07
CA PRO A 838 22.18 32.54 -10.20
C PRO A 838 21.21 31.89 -9.21
N ALA A 839 21.20 32.39 -7.97
CA ALA A 839 20.37 31.84 -6.90
C ALA A 839 19.19 32.76 -6.58
N ILE A 840 18.13 32.18 -6.01
CA ILE A 840 16.99 32.94 -5.51
C ILE A 840 17.37 33.52 -4.16
N MET A 841 17.32 34.84 -4.05
CA MET A 841 17.60 35.58 -2.82
C MET A 841 16.31 36.10 -2.19
N GLY A 842 16.28 36.12 -0.86
CA GLY A 842 15.07 36.47 -0.13
C GLY A 842 15.27 36.68 1.36
N LYS A 843 14.33 37.41 1.99
CA LYS A 843 14.16 37.43 3.45
C LYS A 843 12.92 36.61 3.81
N THR A 844 13.06 35.67 4.74
CA THR A 844 11.97 34.76 5.15
C THR A 844 11.96 34.59 6.66
N TYR A 845 10.78 34.35 7.22
CA TYR A 845 10.63 34.10 8.65
C TYR A 845 10.92 32.62 9.01
N ILE A 846 11.84 32.38 9.96
CA ILE A 846 12.29 31.03 10.35
C ILE A 846 12.07 30.80 11.85
N LEU A 847 11.49 29.65 12.19
CA LEU A 847 11.24 29.20 13.55
C LEU A 847 12.31 28.18 14.00
N LYS A 848 12.84 28.34 15.21
CA LYS A 848 13.68 27.32 15.87
C LYS A 848 12.78 26.31 16.60
N LEU A 849 12.89 25.02 16.26
CA LEU A 849 12.10 23.97 16.90
C LEU A 849 12.85 23.43 18.12
N ILE A 850 12.23 23.48 19.30
CA ILE A 850 12.78 22.92 20.53
C ILE A 850 12.32 21.45 20.65
N HIS A 851 13.26 20.51 20.65
CA HIS A 851 13.00 19.10 20.96
C HIS A 851 12.89 18.91 22.48
N GLN A 852 11.83 19.48 23.07
CA GLN A 852 11.30 19.12 24.37
C GLN A 852 9.80 19.38 24.28
N VAL A 853 9.01 18.37 24.65
CA VAL A 853 7.55 18.45 24.73
C VAL A 853 7.19 19.65 25.60
N PHE A 854 6.75 20.74 24.97
CA PHE A 854 6.02 21.80 25.64
C PHE A 854 4.54 21.52 25.42
N PHE A 855 3.84 21.23 26.51
CA PHE A 855 2.40 21.41 26.62
C PHE A 855 2.04 22.81 26.09
N LEU A 856 1.05 22.87 25.21
CA LEU A 856 0.30 24.10 24.98
C LEU A 856 -0.15 24.65 26.32
N ILE A 857 0.29 25.87 26.66
CA ILE A 857 -0.48 26.74 27.53
C ILE A 857 -1.00 27.83 26.62
N GLU A 858 -2.29 27.77 26.31
CA GLU A 858 -3.05 28.93 25.87
C GLU A 858 -2.86 30.03 26.91
N ALA A 859 -2.16 31.09 26.53
CA ALA A 859 -2.33 32.38 27.17
C ALA A 859 -3.30 33.18 26.31
N ARG A 860 -4.61 32.94 26.52
CA ARG A 860 -5.57 34.03 26.39
C ARG A 860 -5.16 35.10 27.40
N LYS A 861 -4.80 36.29 26.91
CA LYS A 861 -5.13 37.54 27.59
C LYS A 861 -5.45 38.58 26.53
N GLU A 862 -6.75 38.85 26.44
CA GLU A 862 -7.28 40.14 26.03
C GLU A 862 -6.69 41.23 26.95
N SER A 863 -6.04 42.21 26.33
CA SER A 863 -6.02 43.65 26.63
C SER A 863 -4.82 44.28 25.94
#